data_AF-A0A936HNU4-F1
#
_entry.id   AF-A0A936HNU4-F1
#
_cell.length_a   1.000
_cell.length_b   1.000
_cell.length_c   1.000
_cell.angle_alpha   90.00
_cell.angle_beta   90.00
_cell.angle_gamma   90.00
#
_symmetry.space_group_name_H-M   'P 1'
#
loop_
_entity.id
_entity.type
_entity.pdbx_description
1 polymer ?
#
loop_
_entity_poly.entity_id
_entity_poly.type
_entity_poly.pdbx_seq_one_letter_code
_entity_poly.pdbx_strand_id
1 'polypeptide(L)'
;MRTSLTRLLLGLVLTSGAIHAQDIMDVTIPQIQQVAEADLAAGKLTSSLVGKKVRFVGVALASTVANRTTNDFRPLMTAGRRYVNFIQDTSATSFAGINVLTVDRRNAADSQAVKNTLFDRIDSGAVVRITGTVSQFPTTPDGANQITLANDAEVEILYQRSRPAPQPVTIADFYKLDGAAQTPQFATGAQYQGMLVELKNITVKESRVSTGNNGGRVTLVFVDEAGNEIRMRDQSGYYLARAAAQRIEYEGDVALANLKTVDTSEFYLNNFGTFAPPTVGSTITRLVGVISANQSSGSTIQFMITPIYPGDMEVGAIADELPAIFSVRRPMAFPKSSEAVTVTFVGSPRTNPLDKSSAKICFSVDGKTAECVDATATNDTTFTATIPAQAAESIVTYWATIADDKGNKQISPRDTGTYKYFYVVIDNRVAIYDVQYTPNLSGTSGVVGFEVEVGGTVVADISDIPGDSGASSGPDPMVVIQESGGAWSGISLRVKNTNGEIIPELAALKRGERVLVRGTVIEDFGMTLLENATIVDKQAGTQTPAPVNLTTAQIGTKPDGQNREAEKWESMVVQFQDVIVTDDIADASNFGEYMIANTSEKENYAAWTRVETDNSFTRYTTRTPDPETGKRKIATGDEFLAIAGVMVYTFNNFKLIPRKPGDYLTSGSAVRQTSIANATMAVVPNPTTGASVLQLTLPSATPVRVEVTNALGQPLQAVTTESRLEEGTHRLQLPTDGLPSGTLFVRVTTPDGVATLPVVVLP
;
A
#
# COMPACT_ATOMS: atom_id res chain seq x y z
N MET A 1 -34.10 84.42 3.97
CA MET A 1 -35.49 84.65 4.41
C MET A 1 -36.02 83.32 4.96
N ARG A 2 -36.33 83.27 6.26
CA ARG A 2 -37.29 82.38 6.95
C ARG A 2 -37.32 80.85 6.68
N THR A 3 -37.19 80.11 7.80
CA THR A 3 -37.89 78.85 8.22
C THR A 3 -37.62 77.58 7.40
N SER A 4 -37.42 76.38 7.96
CA SER A 4 -38.09 75.73 9.09
C SER A 4 -37.27 74.55 9.68
N LEU A 5 -37.59 74.21 10.93
CA LEU A 5 -37.12 73.10 11.77
C LEU A 5 -37.15 71.71 11.09
N THR A 6 -36.25 70.79 11.47
CA THR A 6 -36.57 69.50 12.15
C THR A 6 -35.30 68.93 12.84
N ARG A 7 -35.50 68.22 13.95
CA ARG A 7 -34.58 67.79 15.03
C ARG A 7 -33.48 66.78 14.64
N LEU A 8 -32.32 66.83 15.32
CA LEU A 8 -31.85 65.68 16.12
C LEU A 8 -30.85 66.11 17.22
N LEU A 9 -31.09 65.57 18.41
CA LEU A 9 -30.39 65.77 19.69
C LEU A 9 -29.02 65.08 19.67
N LEU A 10 -27.95 65.78 20.08
CA LEU A 10 -26.67 65.17 20.46
C LEU A 10 -26.43 65.46 21.95
N GLY A 11 -26.74 64.48 22.80
CA GLY A 11 -26.49 64.51 24.24
C GLY A 11 -25.40 63.50 24.59
N LEU A 12 -24.26 64.04 25.03
CA LEU A 12 -23.12 63.31 25.56
C LEU A 12 -23.50 62.62 26.88
N VAL A 13 -23.41 61.29 26.94
CA VAL A 13 -23.51 60.51 28.19
C VAL A 13 -22.21 59.73 28.37
N LEU A 14 -21.46 60.09 29.40
CA LEU A 14 -20.38 59.28 29.97
C LEU A 14 -20.95 57.94 30.43
N THR A 15 -20.51 56.84 29.82
CA THR A 15 -20.72 55.50 30.36
C THR A 15 -19.41 54.98 30.93
N SER A 16 -19.41 54.77 32.23
CA SER A 16 -18.41 54.00 32.98
C SER A 16 -18.35 52.57 32.45
N GLY A 17 -17.27 52.22 31.77
CA GLY A 17 -16.99 50.83 31.42
C GLY A 17 -16.56 50.06 32.67
N ALA A 18 -17.39 49.13 33.14
CA ALA A 18 -16.97 48.11 34.08
C ALA A 18 -15.98 47.19 33.37
N ILE A 19 -14.73 47.21 33.81
CA ILE A 19 -13.72 46.21 33.44
C ILE A 19 -14.11 44.93 34.19
N HIS A 20 -14.57 43.90 33.48
CA HIS A 20 -14.67 42.56 34.04
C HIS A 20 -13.24 42.06 34.34
N ALA A 21 -12.88 41.95 35.62
CA ALA A 21 -11.71 41.18 36.02
C ALA A 21 -11.93 39.71 35.61
N GLN A 22 -10.94 39.08 34.97
CA GLN A 22 -10.97 37.62 34.79
C GLN A 22 -10.76 36.96 36.16
N ASP A 23 -11.73 36.17 36.60
CA ASP A 23 -11.62 35.39 37.85
C ASP A 23 -10.48 34.37 37.73
N ILE A 24 -9.55 34.39 38.68
CA ILE A 24 -8.46 33.42 38.81
C ILE A 24 -8.97 32.20 39.58
N MET A 25 -8.84 31.00 39.02
CA MET A 25 -9.26 29.76 39.66
C MET A 25 -8.09 29.07 40.39
N ASP A 26 -8.19 28.91 41.71
CA ASP A 26 -7.26 28.07 42.47
C ASP A 26 -7.58 26.58 42.23
N VAL A 27 -6.63 25.85 41.64
CA VAL A 27 -6.78 24.44 41.26
C VAL A 27 -5.50 23.65 41.52
N THR A 28 -5.61 22.33 41.60
CA THR A 28 -4.47 21.42 41.60
C THR A 28 -4.07 21.04 40.18
N ILE A 29 -2.84 20.54 39.99
CA ILE A 29 -2.40 20.06 38.66
C ILE A 29 -3.28 18.90 38.15
N PRO A 30 -3.67 17.91 38.98
CA PRO A 30 -4.64 16.91 38.58
C PRO A 30 -5.96 17.49 38.05
N GLN A 31 -6.51 18.55 38.66
CA GLN A 31 -7.73 19.18 38.16
C GLN A 31 -7.54 19.84 36.79
N ILE A 32 -6.34 20.33 36.48
CA ILE A 32 -6.00 20.85 35.16
C ILE A 32 -5.87 19.71 34.15
N GLN A 33 -5.20 18.63 34.53
CA GLN A 33 -4.86 17.51 33.64
C GLN A 33 -5.96 16.46 33.49
N GLN A 34 -6.98 16.45 34.36
CA GLN A 34 -8.02 15.42 34.36
C GLN A 34 -8.86 15.49 33.09
N VAL A 35 -9.02 14.32 32.47
CA VAL A 35 -9.86 14.10 31.28
C VAL A 35 -10.85 12.99 31.62
N ALA A 36 -12.09 13.11 31.13
CA ALA A 36 -13.09 12.09 31.34
C ALA A 36 -12.67 10.76 30.69
N GLU A 37 -12.94 9.62 31.33
CA GLU A 37 -12.58 8.29 30.80
C GLU A 37 -13.13 8.05 29.39
N ALA A 38 -14.35 8.53 29.11
CA ALA A 38 -14.96 8.45 27.78
C ALA A 38 -14.19 9.25 26.72
N ASP A 39 -13.61 10.39 27.09
CA ASP A 39 -12.79 11.20 26.20
C ASP A 39 -11.41 10.57 25.98
N LEU A 40 -10.82 9.96 27.02
CA LEU A 40 -9.60 9.16 26.88
C LEU A 40 -9.82 7.96 25.95
N ALA A 41 -10.94 7.24 26.10
CA ALA A 41 -11.33 6.15 25.21
C ALA A 41 -11.56 6.62 23.76
N ALA A 42 -11.96 7.87 23.57
CA ALA A 42 -12.12 8.52 22.27
C ALA A 42 -10.81 9.16 21.73
N GLY A 43 -9.67 8.95 22.39
CA GLY A 43 -8.37 9.47 21.98
C GLY A 43 -8.20 10.98 22.20
N LYS A 44 -8.89 11.56 23.18
CA LYS A 44 -8.80 12.99 23.52
C LYS A 44 -8.06 13.20 24.83
N LEU A 45 -7.38 14.33 24.91
CA LEU A 45 -6.58 14.77 26.06
C LEU A 45 -6.98 16.17 26.56
N THR A 46 -7.98 16.80 25.93
CA THR A 46 -8.38 18.17 26.25
C THR A 46 -8.95 18.32 27.65
N SER A 47 -8.37 19.22 28.43
CA SER A 47 -8.91 19.67 29.71
C SER A 47 -10.18 20.52 29.55
N SER A 48 -11.14 20.35 30.46
CA SER A 48 -12.30 21.26 30.55
C SER A 48 -11.93 22.69 30.96
N LEU A 49 -10.69 22.91 31.43
CA LEU A 49 -10.19 24.22 31.84
C LEU A 49 -9.46 24.98 30.73
N VAL A 50 -9.35 24.45 29.51
CA VAL A 50 -8.73 25.18 28.38
C VAL A 50 -9.35 26.57 28.22
N GLY A 51 -8.50 27.59 28.14
CA GLY A 51 -8.87 29.01 28.06
C GLY A 51 -9.13 29.69 29.42
N LYS A 52 -9.14 28.95 30.53
CA LYS A 52 -9.31 29.51 31.89
C LYS A 52 -7.97 29.95 32.48
N LYS A 53 -8.01 31.00 33.29
CA LYS A 53 -6.88 31.48 34.09
C LYS A 53 -6.88 30.75 35.44
N VAL A 54 -5.79 30.06 35.73
CA VAL A 54 -5.65 29.18 36.89
C VAL A 54 -4.44 29.56 37.73
N ARG A 55 -4.50 29.25 39.02
CA ARG A 55 -3.39 29.34 39.96
C ARG A 55 -3.21 28.00 40.67
N PHE A 56 -1.97 27.49 40.67
CA PHE A 56 -1.64 26.17 41.23
C PHE A 56 -0.23 26.18 41.84
N VAL A 57 0.08 25.14 42.60
CA VAL A 57 1.39 24.93 43.24
C VAL A 57 1.97 23.58 42.81
N GLY A 58 3.28 23.53 42.55
CA GLY A 58 3.97 22.27 42.30
C GLY A 58 5.49 22.44 42.30
N VAL A 59 6.20 21.34 42.03
CA VAL A 59 7.66 21.26 42.04
C VAL A 59 8.20 21.34 40.62
N ALA A 60 9.12 22.26 40.36
CA ALA A 60 9.79 22.37 39.07
C ALA A 60 10.75 21.19 38.84
N LEU A 61 10.64 20.55 37.67
CA LEU A 61 11.46 19.40 37.30
C LEU A 61 12.78 19.81 36.62
N ALA A 62 12.93 21.06 36.22
CA ALA A 62 14.12 21.59 35.58
C ALA A 62 14.44 22.99 36.08
N SER A 63 15.69 23.42 35.92
CA SER A 63 16.06 24.83 35.92
C SER A 63 15.53 25.45 34.63
N THR A 64 14.99 26.68 34.67
CA THR A 64 14.45 27.31 33.45
C THR A 64 15.56 27.71 32.48
N VAL A 65 16.71 28.12 33.00
CA VAL A 65 17.89 28.52 32.22
C VAL A 65 19.12 27.71 32.61
N ALA A 66 20.13 27.71 31.75
CA ALA A 66 21.35 26.92 31.86
C ALA A 66 22.11 27.14 33.18
N ASN A 67 22.45 28.40 33.48
CA ASN A 67 23.16 28.75 34.69
C ASN A 67 23.02 30.25 35.01
N ARG A 68 22.15 30.57 35.97
CA ARG A 68 21.95 31.96 36.40
C ARG A 68 23.19 32.57 37.06
N THR A 69 23.95 31.79 37.81
CA THR A 69 25.12 32.26 38.56
C THR A 69 26.21 32.80 37.63
N THR A 70 26.32 32.23 36.43
CA THR A 70 27.27 32.68 35.39
C THR A 70 26.62 33.58 34.33
N ASN A 71 25.42 34.12 34.59
CA ASN A 71 24.62 34.89 33.62
C ASN A 71 24.34 34.16 32.29
N ASP A 72 24.26 32.83 32.33
CA ASP A 72 23.89 32.02 31.18
C ASP A 72 22.37 31.76 31.17
N PHE A 73 21.66 32.65 30.47
CA PHE A 73 20.20 32.64 30.35
C PHE A 73 19.68 31.80 29.18
N ARG A 74 20.52 30.96 28.58
CA ARG A 74 20.06 30.02 27.54
C ARG A 74 18.97 29.10 28.13
N PRO A 75 17.84 28.88 27.45
CA PRO A 75 16.80 27.98 27.94
C PRO A 75 17.36 26.59 28.20
N LEU A 76 17.02 25.94 29.33
CA LEU A 76 17.36 24.53 29.50
C LEU A 76 16.44 23.64 28.66
N MET A 77 15.14 23.88 28.77
CA MET A 77 14.09 23.25 27.97
C MET A 77 13.49 24.28 27.02
N THR A 78 13.22 23.89 25.77
CA THR A 78 12.69 24.81 24.75
C THR A 78 11.46 24.30 24.01
N ALA A 79 10.65 25.25 23.54
CA ALA A 79 9.61 25.08 22.54
C ALA A 79 9.57 26.33 21.63
N GLY A 80 10.26 26.27 20.49
CA GLY A 80 10.54 27.48 19.69
C GLY A 80 11.44 28.45 20.45
N ARG A 81 11.00 29.71 20.62
CA ARG A 81 11.76 30.75 21.37
C ARG A 81 11.28 30.94 22.82
N ARG A 82 10.60 29.95 23.39
CA ARG A 82 9.96 30.02 24.72
C ARG A 82 10.84 29.38 25.79
N TYR A 83 10.75 29.89 27.01
CA TYR A 83 11.19 29.14 28.18
C TYR A 83 10.14 28.09 28.54
N VAL A 84 10.61 26.89 28.86
CA VAL A 84 9.76 25.75 29.22
C VAL A 84 10.21 25.19 30.56
N ASN A 85 9.25 24.80 31.40
CA ASN A 85 9.48 24.03 32.61
C ASN A 85 8.33 23.03 32.79
N PHE A 86 8.60 21.92 33.44
CA PHE A 86 7.57 20.95 33.81
C PHE A 86 7.37 21.03 35.31
N ILE A 87 6.14 21.25 35.75
CA ILE A 87 5.80 21.39 37.16
C ILE A 87 5.00 20.15 37.57
N GLN A 88 5.37 19.52 38.69
CA GLN A 88 4.74 18.30 39.16
C GLN A 88 4.22 18.45 40.60
N ASP A 89 2.95 18.10 40.81
CA ASP A 89 2.31 18.01 42.10
C ASP A 89 2.74 16.72 42.81
N THR A 90 3.46 16.85 43.93
CA THR A 90 3.93 15.68 44.68
C THR A 90 2.88 15.05 45.60
N SER A 91 1.69 15.65 45.72
CA SER A 91 0.59 15.11 46.51
C SER A 91 -0.27 14.10 45.73
N ALA A 92 -0.09 14.02 44.41
CA ALA A 92 -0.81 13.13 43.52
C ALA A 92 0.13 12.17 42.78
N THR A 93 -0.38 10.99 42.43
CA THR A 93 0.36 9.92 41.72
C THR A 93 -0.09 9.73 40.28
N SER A 94 -1.14 10.43 39.84
CA SER A 94 -1.68 10.41 38.48
C SER A 94 -2.09 11.83 38.09
N PHE A 95 -1.96 12.16 36.80
CA PHE A 95 -2.27 13.48 36.23
C PHE A 95 -1.56 14.63 36.96
N ALA A 96 -0.40 14.34 37.53
CA ALA A 96 0.26 15.22 38.49
C ALA A 96 1.25 16.20 37.84
N GLY A 97 1.51 16.09 36.54
CA GLY A 97 2.48 16.90 35.82
C GLY A 97 1.83 17.87 34.84
N ILE A 98 2.43 19.04 34.64
CA ILE A 98 1.97 20.02 33.65
C ILE A 98 3.16 20.72 32.99
N ASN A 99 3.09 20.85 31.66
CA ASN A 99 4.04 21.65 30.90
C ASN A 99 3.70 23.13 31.05
N VAL A 100 4.68 23.96 31.40
CA VAL A 100 4.52 25.42 31.57
C VAL A 100 5.49 26.13 30.64
N LEU A 101 4.98 27.05 29.83
CA LEU A 101 5.76 27.79 28.85
C LEU A 101 5.44 29.27 28.88
N THR A 102 6.45 30.07 28.57
CA THR A 102 6.27 31.51 28.36
C THR A 102 5.72 31.81 26.97
N VAL A 103 5.26 33.04 26.74
CA VAL A 103 5.02 33.53 25.38
C VAL A 103 6.30 33.48 24.50
N ASP A 104 6.09 33.47 23.19
CA ASP A 104 7.17 33.45 22.19
C ASP A 104 7.95 34.77 22.19
N ARG A 105 9.27 34.69 22.38
CA ARG A 105 10.16 35.86 22.46
C ARG A 105 10.50 36.41 21.07
N ARG A 106 9.49 36.90 20.33
CA ARG A 106 9.65 37.34 18.93
C ARG A 106 10.23 38.73 18.79
N ASN A 107 10.03 39.58 19.80
CA ASN A 107 10.48 40.96 19.82
C ASN A 107 10.88 41.39 21.25
N ALA A 108 11.32 42.64 21.41
CA ALA A 108 11.76 43.18 22.70
C ALA A 108 10.63 43.27 23.73
N ALA A 109 9.40 43.60 23.30
CA ALA A 109 8.25 43.68 24.20
C ALA A 109 7.86 42.29 24.74
N ASP A 110 7.83 41.27 23.87
CA ASP A 110 7.59 39.87 24.27
C ASP A 110 8.70 39.39 25.21
N SER A 111 9.96 39.72 24.93
CA SER A 111 11.08 39.36 25.81
C SER A 111 10.99 40.04 27.18
N GLN A 112 10.55 41.31 27.21
CA GLN A 112 10.33 42.03 28.47
C GLN A 112 9.14 41.45 29.25
N ALA A 113 8.06 41.07 28.56
CA ALA A 113 6.94 40.37 29.17
C ALA A 113 7.37 39.05 29.84
N VAL A 114 8.20 38.26 29.15
CA VAL A 114 8.79 37.04 29.75
C VAL A 114 9.62 37.37 30.97
N LYS A 115 10.49 38.40 30.93
CA LYS A 115 11.27 38.84 32.10
C LYS A 115 10.37 39.22 33.28
N ASN A 116 9.23 39.87 33.03
CA ASN A 116 8.30 40.30 34.07
C ASN A 116 7.64 39.11 34.80
N THR A 117 7.51 37.94 34.15
CA THR A 117 6.99 36.73 34.81
C THR A 117 7.94 36.17 35.86
N LEU A 118 9.23 36.55 35.86
CA LEU A 118 10.28 35.98 36.70
C LEU A 118 10.51 34.46 36.51
N PHE A 119 9.94 33.86 35.47
CA PHE A 119 9.99 32.41 35.22
C PHE A 119 11.42 31.89 34.99
N ASP A 120 12.32 32.74 34.52
CA ASP A 120 13.74 32.46 34.35
C ASP A 120 14.46 32.19 35.68
N ARG A 121 13.87 32.56 36.82
CA ARG A 121 14.44 32.38 38.17
C ARG A 121 14.21 30.99 38.76
N ILE A 122 13.32 30.20 38.17
CA ILE A 122 13.01 28.86 38.68
C ILE A 122 14.22 27.95 38.48
N ASP A 123 14.64 27.32 39.57
CA ASP A 123 15.64 26.26 39.57
C ASP A 123 14.97 24.89 39.74
N SER A 124 15.67 23.82 39.36
CA SER A 124 15.18 22.46 39.55
C SER A 124 14.94 22.16 41.03
N GLY A 125 13.77 21.61 41.35
CA GLY A 125 13.36 21.32 42.72
C GLY A 125 12.65 22.49 43.43
N ALA A 126 12.55 23.66 42.80
CA ALA A 126 11.82 24.80 43.37
C ALA A 126 10.32 24.46 43.47
N VAL A 127 9.73 24.72 44.63
CA VAL A 127 8.28 24.72 44.79
C VAL A 127 7.77 26.09 44.40
N VAL A 128 6.92 26.13 43.38
CA VAL A 128 6.46 27.35 42.74
C VAL A 128 4.95 27.44 42.78
N ARG A 129 4.44 28.65 43.01
CA ARG A 129 3.05 29.02 42.75
C ARG A 129 3.00 29.76 41.42
N ILE A 130 2.17 29.28 40.50
CA ILE A 130 2.07 29.83 39.14
C ILE A 130 0.63 30.21 38.86
N THR A 131 0.43 31.43 38.38
CA THR A 131 -0.81 31.91 37.77
C THR A 131 -0.62 32.01 36.26
N GLY A 132 -1.42 31.29 35.47
CA GLY A 132 -1.33 31.29 34.01
C GLY A 132 -2.60 30.79 33.33
N THR A 133 -2.60 30.72 32.01
CA THR A 133 -3.78 30.29 31.23
C THR A 133 -3.61 28.86 30.73
N VAL A 134 -4.61 28.02 30.96
CA VAL A 134 -4.63 26.65 30.43
C VAL A 134 -4.81 26.70 28.90
N SER A 135 -3.98 25.95 28.20
CA SER A 135 -3.93 25.86 26.75
C SER A 135 -3.55 24.44 26.34
N GLN A 136 -3.45 24.17 25.03
CA GLN A 136 -3.18 22.83 24.51
C GLN A 136 -2.18 22.89 23.35
N PHE A 137 -1.32 21.87 23.23
CA PHE A 137 -0.48 21.68 22.05
C PHE A 137 -0.35 20.19 21.66
N PRO A 138 -0.58 19.83 20.38
CA PRO A 138 -1.26 20.62 19.34
C PRO A 138 -2.62 21.20 19.78
N THR A 139 -3.11 22.20 19.05
CA THR A 139 -4.47 22.73 19.24
C THR A 139 -5.50 21.82 18.57
N THR A 140 -5.53 20.56 19.01
CA THR A 140 -6.40 19.48 18.55
C THR A 140 -6.92 18.72 19.76
N PRO A 141 -8.02 17.96 19.64
CA PRO A 141 -8.60 17.23 20.78
C PRO A 141 -7.62 16.26 21.47
N ASP A 142 -6.63 15.74 20.75
CA ASP A 142 -5.59 14.82 21.22
C ASP A 142 -4.28 15.50 21.64
N GLY A 143 -4.24 16.83 21.71
CA GLY A 143 -3.06 17.57 22.17
C GLY A 143 -2.84 17.51 23.69
N ALA A 144 -1.61 17.68 24.17
CA ALA A 144 -1.34 17.71 25.60
C ALA A 144 -1.75 19.07 26.20
N ASN A 145 -2.30 19.05 27.43
CA ASN A 145 -2.58 20.26 28.19
C ASN A 145 -1.26 20.94 28.61
N GLN A 146 -1.28 22.27 28.64
CA GLN A 146 -0.12 23.08 29.04
C GLN A 146 -0.56 24.44 29.60
N ILE A 147 0.32 25.12 30.34
CA ILE A 147 0.09 26.46 30.86
C ILE A 147 0.91 27.47 30.06
N THR A 148 0.23 28.49 29.54
CA THR A 148 0.87 29.64 28.90
C THR A 148 0.97 30.80 29.90
N LEU A 149 2.18 31.33 30.08
CA LEU A 149 2.45 32.52 30.88
C LEU A 149 2.47 33.76 29.97
N ALA A 150 1.38 34.54 30.02
CA ALA A 150 1.23 35.84 29.35
C ALA A 150 1.65 37.00 30.27
N ASN A 151 1.45 38.25 29.81
CA ASN A 151 1.94 39.46 30.49
C ASN A 151 1.36 39.69 31.90
N ASP A 152 0.26 39.04 32.23
CA ASP A 152 -0.48 39.09 33.49
C ASP A 152 -0.31 37.81 34.34
N ALA A 153 0.68 36.98 34.01
CA ALA A 153 1.07 35.80 34.77
C ALA A 153 1.93 36.17 35.99
N GLU A 154 1.79 35.38 37.04
CA GLU A 154 2.55 35.54 38.29
C GLU A 154 3.28 34.24 38.60
N VAL A 155 4.56 34.34 38.94
CA VAL A 155 5.39 33.20 39.39
C VAL A 155 6.04 33.57 40.71
N GLU A 156 5.75 32.78 41.73
CA GLU A 156 6.31 32.93 43.07
C GLU A 156 7.07 31.66 43.45
N ILE A 157 8.34 31.79 43.82
CA ILE A 157 9.14 30.68 44.36
C ILE A 157 8.89 30.65 45.87
N LEU A 158 8.30 29.57 46.36
CA LEU A 158 7.93 29.42 47.77
C LEU A 158 9.11 28.93 48.61
N TYR A 159 9.76 27.86 48.16
CA TYR A 159 10.93 27.26 48.81
C TYR A 159 11.60 26.24 47.87
N GLN A 160 12.73 25.67 48.30
CA GLN A 160 13.47 24.64 47.56
C GLN A 160 13.30 23.26 48.17
N ARG A 161 13.26 22.21 47.33
CA ARG A 161 13.25 20.80 47.75
C ARG A 161 13.90 19.91 46.69
N SER A 162 14.00 18.60 46.95
CA SER A 162 14.36 17.63 45.92
C SER A 162 13.24 17.44 44.89
N ARG A 163 13.63 17.13 43.65
CA ARG A 163 12.70 16.70 42.61
C ARG A 163 11.94 15.44 43.04
N PRO A 164 10.71 15.24 42.56
CA PRO A 164 10.01 13.97 42.70
C PRO A 164 10.86 12.82 42.15
N ALA A 165 10.77 11.64 42.76
CA ALA A 165 11.36 10.43 42.18
C ALA A 165 10.65 10.07 40.87
N PRO A 166 11.37 9.56 39.85
CA PRO A 166 10.76 9.16 38.59
C PRO A 166 9.83 7.96 38.80
N GLN A 167 8.65 7.99 38.18
CA GLN A 167 7.70 6.89 38.27
C GLN A 167 8.05 5.78 37.26
N PRO A 168 8.18 4.51 37.70
CA PRO A 168 8.43 3.40 36.79
C PRO A 168 7.25 3.20 35.83
N VAL A 169 7.55 3.08 34.53
CA VAL A 169 6.58 2.82 33.46
C VAL A 169 7.20 1.89 32.41
N THR A 170 6.41 1.46 31.45
CA THR A 170 6.81 0.70 30.26
C THR A 170 6.38 1.43 28.99
N ILE A 171 6.94 1.07 27.82
CA ILE A 171 6.48 1.67 26.55
C ILE A 171 5.02 1.29 26.26
N ALA A 172 4.60 0.09 26.68
CA ALA A 172 3.21 -0.39 26.58
C ALA A 172 2.18 0.52 27.27
N ASP A 173 2.58 1.31 28.27
CA ASP A 173 1.69 2.30 28.91
C ASP A 173 1.33 3.44 27.95
N PHE A 174 2.14 3.67 26.90
CA PHE A 174 1.98 4.79 25.98
C PHE A 174 1.63 4.36 24.55
N TYR A 175 2.17 3.25 24.08
CA TYR A 175 1.95 2.75 22.73
C TYR A 175 1.83 1.24 22.70
N LYS A 176 1.05 0.76 21.73
CA LYS A 176 0.94 -0.65 21.40
C LYS A 176 1.21 -0.86 19.92
N LEU A 177 2.05 -1.83 19.59
CA LEU A 177 2.21 -2.29 18.22
C LEU A 177 0.97 -3.09 17.80
N ASP A 178 0.18 -2.54 16.87
CA ASP A 178 -0.98 -3.19 16.26
C ASP A 178 -0.71 -3.37 14.75
N GLY A 179 -0.25 -4.57 14.37
CA GLY A 179 0.23 -4.84 13.01
C GLY A 179 1.53 -4.09 12.72
N ALA A 180 1.50 -3.16 11.77
CA ALA A 180 2.65 -2.30 11.42
C ALA A 180 2.57 -0.90 12.07
N ALA A 181 1.50 -0.58 12.81
CA ALA A 181 1.25 0.75 13.37
C ALA A 181 1.50 0.82 14.88
N GLN A 182 1.95 1.98 15.36
CA GLN A 182 2.09 2.29 16.79
C GLN A 182 0.85 3.03 17.28
N THR A 183 -0.06 2.32 17.96
CA THR A 183 -1.33 2.87 18.46
C THR A 183 -1.15 3.52 19.83
N PRO A 184 -1.43 4.84 20.01
CA PRO A 184 -1.33 5.49 21.30
C PRO A 184 -2.32 4.93 22.33
N GLN A 185 -1.85 4.70 23.56
CA GLN A 185 -2.65 4.18 24.68
C GLN A 185 -3.07 5.31 25.62
N PHE A 186 -4.15 6.00 25.28
CA PHE A 186 -4.62 7.17 26.05
C PHE A 186 -5.09 6.81 27.46
N ALA A 187 -5.76 5.66 27.63
CA ALA A 187 -6.30 5.24 28.92
C ALA A 187 -5.20 4.99 29.97
N THR A 188 -4.02 4.52 29.56
CA THR A 188 -2.90 4.19 30.44
C THR A 188 -1.85 5.30 30.48
N GLY A 189 -1.60 5.97 29.36
CA GLY A 189 -0.48 6.90 29.19
C GLY A 189 -0.81 8.35 29.56
N ALA A 190 -2.08 8.79 29.44
CA ALA A 190 -2.46 10.19 29.64
C ALA A 190 -2.13 10.71 31.05
N GLN A 191 -2.22 9.85 32.06
CA GLN A 191 -1.95 10.21 33.46
C GLN A 191 -0.51 10.65 33.71
N TYR A 192 0.44 10.28 32.85
CA TYR A 192 1.86 10.59 33.02
C TYR A 192 2.30 11.88 32.31
N GLN A 193 1.40 12.57 31.62
CA GLN A 193 1.74 13.82 30.94
C GLN A 193 2.34 14.84 31.91
N GLY A 194 3.47 15.41 31.52
CA GLY A 194 4.26 16.35 32.31
C GLY A 194 4.94 15.77 33.55
N MET A 195 4.78 14.47 33.83
CA MET A 195 5.40 13.80 34.98
C MET A 195 6.77 13.24 34.62
N LEU A 196 7.65 13.17 35.62
CA LEU A 196 8.93 12.47 35.51
C LEU A 196 8.71 10.95 35.61
N VAL A 197 9.13 10.22 34.59
CA VAL A 197 8.99 8.76 34.51
C VAL A 197 10.34 8.07 34.27
N GLU A 198 10.41 6.76 34.52
CA GLU A 198 11.56 5.89 34.26
C GLU A 198 11.17 4.68 33.42
N LEU A 199 11.86 4.48 32.30
CA LEU A 199 11.86 3.28 31.46
C LEU A 199 13.17 2.51 31.68
N LYS A 200 13.12 1.18 31.60
CA LYS A 200 14.29 0.29 31.74
C LYS A 200 14.32 -0.76 30.64
N ASN A 201 15.53 -1.17 30.28
CA ASN A 201 15.79 -2.28 29.35
C ASN A 201 15.05 -2.15 28.01
N ILE A 202 15.25 -1.01 27.34
CA ILE A 202 14.70 -0.73 26.01
C ILE A 202 15.84 -0.64 24.99
N THR A 203 15.56 -0.84 23.70
CA THR A 203 16.57 -0.79 22.64
C THR A 203 16.41 0.46 21.78
N VAL A 204 17.52 1.03 21.31
CA VAL A 204 17.50 2.12 20.33
C VAL A 204 17.16 1.56 18.95
N LYS A 205 15.95 1.86 18.46
CA LYS A 205 15.48 1.47 17.13
C LYS A 205 15.93 2.45 16.04
N GLU A 206 15.87 3.75 16.34
CA GLU A 206 16.27 4.81 15.44
C GLU A 206 17.23 5.75 16.16
N SER A 207 18.33 6.10 15.50
CA SER A 207 19.27 7.12 15.96
C SER A 207 19.72 7.95 14.77
N ARG A 208 19.30 9.21 14.75
CA ARG A 208 19.59 10.13 13.65
C ARG A 208 19.92 11.51 14.18
N VAL A 209 20.89 12.15 13.52
CA VAL A 209 21.21 13.56 13.70
C VAL A 209 20.87 14.28 12.41
N SER A 210 19.98 15.28 12.50
CA SER A 210 19.58 16.11 11.36
C SER A 210 20.79 16.85 10.77
N THR A 211 20.87 16.94 9.45
CA THR A 211 21.88 17.70 8.69
C THR A 211 21.27 18.96 8.05
N GLY A 212 22.06 20.02 7.82
CA GLY A 212 21.61 21.25 7.14
C GLY A 212 21.25 22.42 8.08
N ASN A 213 20.30 23.29 7.69
CA ASN A 213 19.87 24.47 8.48
C ASN A 213 19.28 24.08 9.86
N ASN A 214 18.70 22.88 9.95
CA ASN A 214 18.26 22.25 11.21
C ASN A 214 19.32 21.28 11.77
N GLY A 215 20.60 21.53 11.47
CA GLY A 215 21.72 20.65 11.82
C GLY A 215 21.82 20.42 13.33
N GLY A 216 22.02 19.16 13.73
CA GLY A 216 22.27 18.75 15.12
C GLY A 216 21.03 18.51 16.00
N ARG A 217 19.81 18.55 15.44
CA ARG A 217 18.61 18.00 16.12
C ARG A 217 18.74 16.47 16.17
N VAL A 218 18.41 15.88 17.31
CA VAL A 218 18.58 14.44 17.56
C VAL A 218 17.23 13.76 17.56
N THR A 219 17.10 12.71 16.75
CA THR A 219 15.95 11.81 16.74
C THR A 219 16.39 10.47 17.31
N LEU A 220 15.80 10.12 18.45
CA LEU A 220 15.91 8.79 19.04
C LEU A 220 14.51 8.16 19.11
N VAL A 221 14.40 6.91 18.69
CA VAL A 221 13.21 6.07 18.93
C VAL A 221 13.68 4.85 19.70
N PHE A 222 13.00 4.58 20.81
CA PHE A 222 13.25 3.42 21.64
C PHE A 222 12.14 2.39 21.43
N VAL A 223 12.49 1.11 21.50
CA VAL A 223 11.59 -0.02 21.31
C VAL A 223 11.73 -1.02 22.46
N ASP A 224 10.62 -1.61 22.91
CA ASP A 224 10.63 -2.72 23.88
C ASP A 224 10.64 -4.10 23.20
N GLU A 225 10.69 -5.19 23.98
CA GLU A 225 10.70 -6.56 23.45
C GLU A 225 9.42 -6.91 22.65
N ALA A 226 8.29 -6.25 22.96
CA ALA A 226 7.03 -6.45 22.26
C ALA A 226 6.92 -5.60 20.97
N GLY A 227 7.92 -4.78 20.66
CA GLY A 227 7.95 -3.94 19.48
C GLY A 227 7.22 -2.61 19.64
N ASN A 228 6.79 -2.23 20.85
CA ASN A 228 6.17 -0.92 21.10
C ASN A 228 7.24 0.18 21.08
N GLU A 229 6.92 1.34 20.51
CA GLU A 229 7.89 2.41 20.29
C GLU A 229 7.55 3.71 21.01
N ILE A 230 8.56 4.37 21.59
CA ILE A 230 8.44 5.74 22.10
C ILE A 230 9.57 6.62 21.58
N ARG A 231 9.23 7.83 21.15
CA ARG A 231 10.18 8.79 20.57
C ARG A 231 10.69 9.77 21.62
N MET A 232 11.98 10.10 21.53
CA MET A 232 12.56 11.19 22.31
C MET A 232 12.18 12.55 21.70
N ARG A 233 11.79 13.51 22.54
CA ARG A 233 11.59 14.90 22.11
C ARG A 233 12.87 15.71 22.33
N ASP A 234 13.21 16.56 21.39
CA ASP A 234 14.45 17.33 21.34
C ASP A 234 14.37 18.68 22.06
N GLN A 235 13.77 18.73 23.25
CA GLN A 235 13.59 19.99 24.00
C GLN A 235 14.76 20.32 24.93
N SER A 236 15.46 19.32 25.46
CA SER A 236 16.56 19.55 26.40
C SER A 236 17.82 19.99 25.68
N GLY A 237 18.44 21.04 26.20
CA GLY A 237 19.73 21.55 25.73
C GLY A 237 20.90 20.57 25.83
N TYR A 238 20.79 19.54 26.67
CA TYR A 238 21.82 18.52 26.86
C TYR A 238 21.77 17.37 25.87
N TYR A 239 20.65 17.19 25.17
CA TYR A 239 20.40 16.05 24.27
C TYR A 239 20.35 16.48 22.80
N LEU A 240 21.23 17.42 22.43
CA LEU A 240 21.40 17.95 21.08
C LEU A 240 22.84 17.72 20.59
N ALA A 241 23.00 17.45 19.30
CA ALA A 241 24.29 17.11 18.67
C ALA A 241 24.85 18.27 17.81
N ARG A 242 24.63 19.53 18.23
CA ARG A 242 25.03 20.72 17.44
C ARG A 242 26.50 21.09 17.69
N ALA A 243 27.21 21.50 16.64
CA ALA A 243 28.59 21.99 16.76
C ALA A 243 28.64 23.36 17.47
N ALA A 244 29.76 23.66 18.14
CA ALA A 244 29.93 24.92 18.88
C ALA A 244 29.85 26.20 18.01
N ALA A 245 30.10 26.10 16.70
CA ALA A 245 30.07 27.25 15.78
C ALA A 245 28.66 27.76 15.42
N GLN A 246 27.59 27.08 15.87
CA GLN A 246 26.20 27.54 15.72
C GLN A 246 25.68 28.26 16.99
N ARG A 247 26.56 28.59 17.94
CA ARG A 247 26.26 29.40 19.11
C ARG A 247 26.04 30.84 18.67
N ILE A 248 24.83 31.37 18.84
CA ILE A 248 24.61 32.81 18.77
C ILE A 248 24.53 33.31 20.20
N GLU A 249 25.62 33.94 20.64
CA GLU A 249 25.71 34.50 21.99
C GLU A 249 24.73 35.66 22.13
N TYR A 250 23.91 35.63 23.18
CA TYR A 250 23.04 36.72 23.56
C TYR A 250 23.86 37.69 24.42
N GLU A 251 24.77 38.46 23.81
CA GLU A 251 25.37 39.59 24.51
C GLU A 251 24.46 40.82 24.38
N GLY A 252 23.80 41.17 25.49
CA GLY A 252 23.27 42.51 25.72
C GLY A 252 21.95 42.85 25.03
N ASP A 253 20.98 43.29 25.84
CA ASP A 253 19.88 44.13 25.37
C ASP A 253 20.48 45.35 24.61
N VAL A 254 20.57 45.35 23.26
CA VAL A 254 19.96 46.28 22.27
C VAL A 254 20.39 45.90 20.82
N ALA A 255 19.47 46.08 19.87
CA ALA A 255 19.66 46.23 18.41
C ALA A 255 19.72 44.97 17.51
N LEU A 256 18.52 44.48 17.19
CA LEU A 256 18.14 43.77 15.96
C LEU A 256 18.38 44.60 14.68
N ALA A 257 19.58 45.12 14.44
CA ALA A 257 19.87 45.96 13.27
C ALA A 257 20.82 45.33 12.24
N ASN A 258 21.61 44.30 12.59
CA ASN A 258 22.60 43.71 11.68
C ASN A 258 22.44 42.21 11.38
N LEU A 259 21.29 41.61 11.70
CA LEU A 259 20.91 40.28 11.19
C LEU A 259 20.20 40.40 9.82
N LYS A 260 20.86 41.09 8.88
CA LYS A 260 20.53 40.98 7.46
C LYS A 260 21.30 39.78 6.92
N THR A 261 20.58 38.73 6.51
CA THR A 261 21.02 37.51 5.80
C THR A 261 21.20 36.19 6.57
N VAL A 262 20.42 35.95 7.63
CA VAL A 262 20.14 34.55 8.04
C VAL A 262 18.64 34.39 8.20
N ASP A 263 18.07 33.44 7.46
CA ASP A 263 16.68 33.00 7.57
C ASP A 263 16.35 32.69 9.05
N THR A 264 15.29 33.33 9.57
CA THR A 264 15.00 33.48 11.01
C THR A 264 13.96 32.49 11.53
N SER A 265 13.78 31.36 10.84
CA SER A 265 12.97 30.26 11.36
C SER A 265 13.79 29.43 12.35
N GLU A 266 13.42 29.51 13.63
CA GLU A 266 13.93 28.65 14.74
C GLU A 266 15.34 28.96 15.32
N PHE A 267 15.51 30.12 15.95
CA PHE A 267 16.75 30.44 16.69
C PHE A 267 16.89 29.60 17.98
N TYR A 268 17.58 28.45 17.89
CA TYR A 268 17.80 27.49 18.98
C TYR A 268 19.05 27.83 19.80
N LEU A 269 18.84 28.37 21.00
CA LEU A 269 19.92 28.83 21.90
C LEU A 269 20.26 27.84 23.03
N ASN A 270 19.62 26.68 23.13
CA ASN A 270 19.75 25.78 24.28
C ASN A 270 20.92 24.77 24.22
N ASN A 271 21.78 24.77 23.19
CA ASN A 271 22.80 23.71 23.10
C ASN A 271 23.91 23.81 24.17
N PHE A 272 23.99 22.83 25.06
CA PHE A 272 24.97 22.78 26.16
C PHE A 272 26.16 21.85 25.91
N GLY A 273 26.21 21.13 24.79
CA GLY A 273 27.32 20.24 24.45
C GLY A 273 27.20 19.60 23.06
N THR A 274 27.98 18.57 22.79
CA THR A 274 27.79 17.68 21.63
C THR A 274 27.32 16.33 22.15
N PHE A 275 26.01 16.18 22.37
CA PHE A 275 25.45 14.88 22.70
C PHE A 275 25.75 13.89 21.58
N ALA A 276 26.39 12.77 21.92
CA ALA A 276 26.59 11.66 21.01
C ALA A 276 25.41 10.70 21.19
N PRO A 277 24.43 10.68 20.26
CA PRO A 277 23.30 9.77 20.40
C PRO A 277 23.80 8.31 20.33
N PRO A 278 23.22 7.40 21.13
CA PRO A 278 23.56 5.98 21.07
C PRO A 278 23.29 5.42 19.67
N THR A 279 24.05 4.40 19.27
CA THR A 279 23.86 3.73 17.98
C THR A 279 22.57 2.93 17.96
N VAL A 280 22.00 2.72 16.77
CA VAL A 280 20.89 1.77 16.61
C VAL A 280 21.34 0.39 17.12
N GLY A 281 20.45 -0.31 17.83
CA GLY A 281 20.75 -1.58 18.50
C GLY A 281 21.29 -1.43 19.93
N SER A 282 21.73 -0.24 20.37
CA SER A 282 22.12 -0.02 21.77
C SER A 282 20.97 -0.31 22.74
N THR A 283 21.26 -1.05 23.80
CA THR A 283 20.35 -1.15 24.95
C THR A 283 20.44 0.14 25.77
N ILE A 284 19.33 0.62 26.29
CA ILE A 284 19.23 1.68 27.28
C ILE A 284 18.79 1.01 28.58
N THR A 285 19.71 0.89 29.54
CA THR A 285 19.44 0.22 30.82
C THR A 285 18.51 1.04 31.70
N ARG A 286 18.58 2.39 31.57
CA ARG A 286 17.73 3.33 32.28
C ARG A 286 17.52 4.60 31.46
N LEU A 287 16.27 5.02 31.30
CA LEU A 287 15.89 6.29 30.69
C LEU A 287 14.88 7.00 31.59
N VAL A 288 15.24 8.17 32.09
CA VAL A 288 14.39 9.07 32.86
C VAL A 288 14.03 10.28 32.02
N GLY A 289 12.77 10.72 32.08
CA GLY A 289 12.35 11.89 31.34
C GLY A 289 10.91 12.28 31.61
N VAL A 290 10.49 13.41 31.05
CA VAL A 290 9.12 13.89 31.14
C VAL A 290 8.31 13.50 29.91
N ILE A 291 7.04 13.14 30.10
CA ILE A 291 6.15 12.78 29.00
C ILE A 291 5.45 14.03 28.42
N SER A 292 5.44 14.17 27.09
CA SER A 292 4.77 15.27 26.39
C SER A 292 4.26 14.85 25.00
N ALA A 293 3.47 15.71 24.34
CA ALA A 293 3.02 15.53 22.94
C ALA A 293 3.73 16.50 21.98
N ASN A 294 3.75 16.18 20.68
CA ASN A 294 4.30 17.04 19.62
C ASN A 294 3.55 16.88 18.29
N GLN A 295 3.88 17.71 17.29
CA GLN A 295 3.45 17.54 15.90
C GLN A 295 4.64 17.20 15.00
N SER A 296 4.46 16.27 14.07
CA SER A 296 5.43 15.91 13.03
C SER A 296 4.70 15.65 11.71
N SER A 297 5.13 16.33 10.64
CA SER A 297 4.57 16.16 9.28
C SER A 297 3.03 16.21 9.21
N GLY A 298 2.41 17.10 9.99
CA GLY A 298 0.96 17.25 10.04
C GLY A 298 0.21 16.23 10.90
N SER A 299 0.91 15.26 11.51
CA SER A 299 0.35 14.29 12.46
C SER A 299 0.79 14.57 13.89
N THR A 300 -0.12 14.43 14.85
CA THR A 300 0.20 14.49 16.28
C THR A 300 0.95 13.23 16.70
N ILE A 301 2.06 13.39 17.42
CA ILE A 301 2.74 12.34 18.18
C ILE A 301 2.32 12.54 19.64
N GLN A 302 1.49 11.64 20.16
CA GLN A 302 0.73 11.85 21.40
C GLN A 302 1.60 11.72 22.66
N PHE A 303 2.51 10.75 22.68
CA PHE A 303 3.44 10.54 23.80
C PHE A 303 4.88 10.52 23.30
N MET A 304 5.71 11.34 23.92
CA MET A 304 7.15 11.44 23.71
C MET A 304 7.82 11.61 25.07
N ILE A 305 9.02 11.06 25.22
CA ILE A 305 9.83 11.21 26.42
C ILE A 305 10.93 12.25 26.21
N THR A 306 11.18 13.10 27.21
CA THR A 306 12.24 14.10 27.17
C THR A 306 13.15 13.95 28.39
N PRO A 307 14.37 13.40 28.26
CA PRO A 307 15.36 13.47 29.33
C PRO A 307 15.79 14.93 29.55
N ILE A 308 16.02 15.32 30.81
CA ILE A 308 16.23 16.73 31.19
C ILE A 308 17.73 17.02 31.36
N TYR A 309 18.44 16.20 32.14
CA TYR A 309 19.83 16.41 32.55
C TYR A 309 20.76 15.29 32.08
N PRO A 310 22.09 15.54 32.01
CA PRO A 310 23.05 14.46 31.83
C PRO A 310 22.88 13.37 32.90
N GLY A 311 22.91 12.11 32.50
CA GLY A 311 22.66 10.96 33.39
C GLY A 311 21.19 10.51 33.44
N ASP A 312 20.26 11.24 32.80
CA ASP A 312 18.89 10.77 32.60
C ASP A 312 18.81 9.65 31.54
N MET A 313 19.90 9.34 30.83
CA MET A 313 19.97 8.21 29.91
C MET A 313 21.27 7.43 30.14
N GLU A 314 21.12 6.15 30.46
CA GLU A 314 22.22 5.20 30.67
C GLU A 314 22.24 4.19 29.52
N VAL A 315 23.28 4.29 28.69
CA VAL A 315 23.47 3.42 27.53
C VAL A 315 24.19 2.14 27.97
N GLY A 316 23.53 1.00 27.74
CA GLY A 316 24.08 -0.34 27.91
C GLY A 316 24.80 -0.84 26.65
N ALA A 317 25.05 -2.15 26.60
CA ALA A 317 25.71 -2.79 25.46
C ALA A 317 24.90 -2.61 24.16
N ILE A 318 25.61 -2.58 23.03
CA ILE A 318 25.01 -2.72 21.70
C ILE A 318 24.49 -4.15 21.58
N ALA A 319 23.21 -4.34 21.28
CA ALA A 319 22.69 -5.66 20.94
C ALA A 319 23.39 -6.14 19.66
N ASP A 320 23.90 -7.37 19.68
CA ASP A 320 24.58 -7.96 18.52
C ASP A 320 23.65 -7.94 17.30
N GLU A 321 24.13 -7.42 16.16
CA GLU A 321 23.37 -7.52 14.93
C GLU A 321 23.41 -8.97 14.45
N LEU A 322 22.24 -9.53 14.11
CA LEU A 322 22.13 -10.87 13.54
C LEU A 322 22.96 -11.00 12.24
N PRO A 323 23.61 -12.14 11.97
CA PRO A 323 24.36 -12.34 10.73
C PRO A 323 23.43 -12.25 9.51
N ALA A 324 23.85 -11.69 8.37
CA ALA A 324 22.98 -11.62 7.17
C ALA A 324 23.28 -12.75 6.18
N ILE A 325 22.29 -13.15 5.38
CA ILE A 325 22.46 -14.07 4.25
C ILE A 325 21.95 -13.39 2.97
N PHE A 326 22.73 -13.44 1.91
CA PHE A 326 22.40 -12.87 0.60
C PHE A 326 22.89 -13.77 -0.54
N SER A 327 22.48 -13.45 -1.76
CA SER A 327 22.92 -14.14 -2.99
C SER A 327 22.74 -15.66 -2.96
N VAL A 328 21.60 -16.14 -2.44
CA VAL A 328 21.23 -17.56 -2.51
C VAL A 328 20.93 -17.92 -3.97
N ARG A 329 21.76 -18.74 -4.60
CA ARG A 329 21.73 -19.02 -6.05
C ARG A 329 21.95 -20.52 -6.33
N ARG A 330 21.45 -20.98 -7.47
CA ARG A 330 21.68 -22.31 -8.04
C ARG A 330 22.17 -22.16 -9.49
N PRO A 331 22.84 -23.18 -10.07
CA PRO A 331 23.46 -23.05 -11.39
C PRO A 331 22.51 -23.33 -12.57
N MET A 332 21.34 -23.92 -12.32
CA MET A 332 20.44 -24.38 -13.38
C MET A 332 18.98 -24.06 -13.05
N ALA A 333 18.19 -23.76 -14.09
CA ALA A 333 16.77 -23.44 -13.97
C ALA A 333 15.95 -24.67 -13.54
N PHE A 334 16.10 -25.75 -14.32
CA PHE A 334 15.38 -27.01 -14.23
C PHE A 334 16.37 -28.19 -14.19
N PRO A 335 16.70 -28.71 -13.00
CA PRO A 335 17.49 -29.93 -12.86
C PRO A 335 16.73 -31.14 -13.40
N LYS A 336 17.46 -32.11 -13.95
CA LYS A 336 16.92 -33.44 -14.27
C LYS A 336 16.84 -34.31 -13.02
N SER A 337 16.06 -35.37 -13.09
CA SER A 337 15.91 -36.35 -12.00
C SER A 337 17.19 -37.11 -11.66
N SER A 338 18.18 -37.07 -12.56
CA SER A 338 19.52 -37.60 -12.35
C SER A 338 20.51 -36.58 -11.75
N GLU A 339 20.13 -35.32 -11.61
CA GLU A 339 21.05 -34.22 -11.28
C GLU A 339 20.85 -33.74 -9.84
N ALA A 340 21.94 -33.66 -9.09
CA ALA A 340 21.96 -32.97 -7.80
C ALA A 340 22.17 -31.46 -8.00
N VAL A 341 21.68 -30.65 -7.06
CA VAL A 341 21.70 -29.18 -7.17
C VAL A 341 22.61 -28.57 -6.13
N THR A 342 23.71 -27.97 -6.60
CA THR A 342 24.58 -27.17 -5.74
C THR A 342 24.00 -25.77 -5.54
N VAL A 343 23.67 -25.43 -4.29
CA VAL A 343 23.21 -24.11 -3.89
C VAL A 343 24.36 -23.35 -3.23
N THR A 344 24.57 -22.11 -3.66
CA THR A 344 25.58 -21.19 -3.12
C THR A 344 24.88 -20.04 -2.41
N PHE A 345 25.40 -19.61 -1.27
CA PHE A 345 24.96 -18.38 -0.59
C PHE A 345 26.13 -17.64 0.07
N VAL A 346 25.91 -16.37 0.40
CA VAL A 346 26.91 -15.54 1.07
C VAL A 346 26.38 -15.09 2.43
N GLY A 347 27.16 -15.33 3.49
CA GLY A 347 26.94 -14.83 4.84
C GLY A 347 27.69 -13.53 5.10
N SER A 348 27.12 -12.64 5.90
CA SER A 348 27.83 -11.48 6.48
C SER A 348 27.81 -11.60 8.00
N PRO A 349 28.98 -11.55 8.66
CA PRO A 349 29.07 -11.62 10.13
C PRO A 349 28.35 -10.47 10.84
N ARG A 350 28.21 -9.32 10.16
CA ARG A 350 27.81 -8.05 10.78
C ARG A 350 28.68 -7.72 12.00
N THR A 351 28.21 -8.00 13.21
CA THR A 351 28.92 -7.71 14.46
C THR A 351 29.85 -8.84 14.89
N ASN A 352 29.42 -10.09 14.75
CA ASN A 352 30.12 -11.26 15.29
C ASN A 352 30.61 -12.18 14.16
N PRO A 353 31.81 -12.81 14.29
CA PRO A 353 32.27 -13.80 13.32
C PRO A 353 31.25 -14.91 13.04
N LEU A 354 31.17 -15.37 11.79
CA LEU A 354 30.27 -16.46 11.42
C LEU A 354 30.76 -17.80 12.00
N ASP A 355 29.86 -18.56 12.61
CA ASP A 355 30.09 -19.98 12.87
C ASP A 355 29.89 -20.75 11.56
N LYS A 356 30.99 -21.00 10.86
CA LYS A 356 30.98 -21.70 9.57
C LYS A 356 30.37 -23.11 9.65
N SER A 357 30.39 -23.76 10.81
CA SER A 357 29.83 -25.11 10.99
C SER A 357 28.30 -25.12 11.11
N SER A 358 27.70 -23.96 11.38
CA SER A 358 26.25 -23.78 11.47
C SER A 358 25.57 -23.59 10.09
N ALA A 359 26.36 -23.35 9.04
CA ALA A 359 25.88 -23.05 7.70
C ALA A 359 25.20 -24.28 7.07
N LYS A 360 23.94 -24.15 6.66
CA LYS A 360 23.16 -25.25 6.05
C LYS A 360 22.27 -24.74 4.92
N ILE A 361 21.93 -25.65 4.00
CA ILE A 361 20.77 -25.51 3.12
C ILE A 361 19.72 -26.51 3.61
N CYS A 362 18.53 -26.02 3.91
CA CYS A 362 17.39 -26.86 4.22
C CYS A 362 16.41 -26.83 3.05
N PHE A 363 15.77 -27.97 2.77
CA PHE A 363 14.89 -28.14 1.63
C PHE A 363 13.71 -29.05 1.96
N SER A 364 12.60 -28.88 1.24
CA SER A 364 11.39 -29.68 1.31
C SER A 364 10.94 -30.03 -0.10
N VAL A 365 10.60 -31.30 -0.31
CA VAL A 365 10.16 -31.86 -1.59
C VAL A 365 8.66 -32.10 -1.52
N ASP A 366 7.90 -31.48 -2.42
CA ASP A 366 6.43 -31.57 -2.50
C ASP A 366 5.71 -31.23 -1.17
N GLY A 367 6.28 -30.31 -0.40
CA GLY A 367 5.73 -29.88 0.89
C GLY A 367 5.86 -30.89 2.03
N LYS A 368 6.67 -31.96 1.86
CA LYS A 368 6.99 -32.93 2.92
C LYS A 368 7.90 -32.32 3.98
N THR A 369 8.16 -33.08 5.06
CA THR A 369 9.09 -32.68 6.12
C THR A 369 10.44 -32.25 5.53
N ALA A 370 10.95 -31.13 6.03
CA ALA A 370 12.20 -30.57 5.54
C ALA A 370 13.43 -31.35 6.02
N GLU A 371 14.41 -31.45 5.15
CA GLU A 371 15.73 -32.01 5.42
C GLU A 371 16.77 -30.90 5.32
N CYS A 372 17.93 -31.07 5.95
CA CYS A 372 19.03 -30.11 5.86
C CYS A 372 20.33 -30.80 5.48
N VAL A 373 21.07 -30.16 4.59
CA VAL A 373 22.44 -30.54 4.20
C VAL A 373 23.41 -29.49 4.72
N ASP A 374 24.55 -29.95 5.24
CA ASP A 374 25.61 -29.08 5.71
C ASP A 374 26.26 -28.34 4.53
N ALA A 375 26.49 -27.05 4.72
CA ALA A 375 27.19 -26.23 3.74
C ALA A 375 28.69 -26.19 4.05
N THR A 376 29.50 -26.31 3.00
CA THR A 376 30.95 -26.15 3.07
C THR A 376 31.32 -24.72 2.69
N ALA A 377 32.13 -24.06 3.53
CA ALA A 377 32.67 -22.74 3.25
C ALA A 377 33.71 -22.82 2.12
N THR A 378 33.53 -22.05 1.05
CA THR A 378 34.53 -21.91 -0.03
C THR A 378 35.51 -20.77 0.24
N ASN A 379 35.11 -19.81 1.07
CA ASN A 379 35.95 -18.76 1.64
C ASN A 379 35.34 -18.31 2.98
N ASP A 380 35.67 -17.11 3.48
CA ASP A 380 35.18 -16.63 4.77
C ASP A 380 33.68 -16.32 4.82
N THR A 381 33.07 -16.02 3.69
CA THR A 381 31.68 -15.56 3.61
C THR A 381 30.82 -16.38 2.64
N THR A 382 31.41 -17.12 1.71
CA THR A 382 30.68 -17.92 0.71
C THR A 382 30.60 -19.38 1.12
N PHE A 383 29.39 -19.94 1.03
CA PHE A 383 29.06 -21.30 1.43
C PHE A 383 28.35 -22.02 0.29
N THR A 384 28.58 -23.33 0.18
CA THR A 384 27.97 -24.19 -0.85
C THR A 384 27.44 -25.48 -0.21
N ALA A 385 26.24 -25.91 -0.59
CA ALA A 385 25.69 -27.21 -0.19
C ALA A 385 25.00 -27.87 -1.39
N THR A 386 24.92 -29.19 -1.40
CA THR A 386 24.32 -29.94 -2.52
C THR A 386 23.04 -30.60 -2.07
N ILE A 387 21.91 -30.21 -2.67
CA ILE A 387 20.64 -30.92 -2.53
C ILE A 387 20.72 -32.17 -3.45
N PRO A 388 20.49 -33.39 -2.94
CA PRO A 388 20.52 -34.61 -3.75
C PRO A 388 19.51 -34.57 -4.90
N ALA A 389 19.74 -35.37 -5.94
CA ALA A 389 18.81 -35.53 -7.05
C ALA A 389 17.43 -35.96 -6.57
N GLN A 390 16.38 -35.36 -7.15
CA GLN A 390 14.99 -35.60 -6.79
C GLN A 390 14.21 -36.19 -7.96
N ALA A 391 13.06 -36.81 -7.68
CA ALA A 391 12.23 -37.39 -8.74
C ALA A 391 11.76 -36.31 -9.73
N ALA A 392 11.56 -36.71 -10.99
CA ALA A 392 10.97 -35.84 -12.01
C ALA A 392 9.61 -35.29 -11.54
N GLU A 393 9.28 -34.08 -11.96
CA GLU A 393 8.05 -33.33 -11.65
C GLU A 393 7.90 -32.91 -10.17
N SER A 394 8.91 -33.19 -9.33
CA SER A 394 8.90 -32.72 -7.94
C SER A 394 9.17 -31.22 -7.84
N ILE A 395 8.55 -30.58 -6.84
CA ILE A 395 8.80 -29.18 -6.48
C ILE A 395 9.69 -29.17 -5.25
N VAL A 396 10.91 -28.64 -5.40
CA VAL A 396 11.86 -28.49 -4.29
C VAL A 396 11.83 -27.05 -3.83
N THR A 397 11.41 -26.82 -2.58
CA THR A 397 11.54 -25.53 -1.90
C THR A 397 12.74 -25.56 -0.96
N TYR A 398 13.51 -24.47 -0.86
CA TYR A 398 14.73 -24.45 -0.06
C TYR A 398 15.05 -23.08 0.54
N TRP A 399 15.88 -23.07 1.58
CA TRP A 399 16.38 -21.86 2.26
C TRP A 399 17.77 -22.10 2.86
N ALA A 400 18.50 -21.03 3.04
CA ALA A 400 19.80 -21.04 3.70
C ALA A 400 19.66 -20.66 5.18
N THR A 401 20.52 -21.21 6.04
CA THR A 401 20.65 -20.79 7.43
C THR A 401 22.12 -20.69 7.84
N ILE A 402 22.42 -19.73 8.72
CA ILE A 402 23.75 -19.55 9.32
C ILE A 402 23.60 -18.90 10.69
N ALA A 403 24.54 -19.17 11.59
CA ALA A 403 24.70 -18.54 12.88
C ALA A 403 26.05 -17.81 12.99
N ASP A 404 26.14 -16.87 13.92
CA ASP A 404 27.42 -16.34 14.40
C ASP A 404 28.00 -17.20 15.54
N ASP A 405 29.21 -16.87 15.97
CA ASP A 405 29.92 -17.55 17.08
C ASP A 405 29.29 -17.35 18.47
N LYS A 406 28.26 -16.50 18.58
CA LYS A 406 27.41 -16.32 19.77
C LYS A 406 26.13 -17.16 19.70
N GLY A 407 25.88 -17.84 18.59
CA GLY A 407 24.70 -18.65 18.35
C GLY A 407 23.49 -17.86 17.86
N ASN A 408 23.66 -16.59 17.46
CA ASN A 408 22.61 -15.80 16.83
C ASN A 408 22.37 -16.31 15.42
N LYS A 409 21.14 -16.74 15.12
CA LYS A 409 20.78 -17.44 13.88
C LYS A 409 19.99 -16.58 12.92
N GLN A 410 20.24 -16.77 11.63
CA GLN A 410 19.46 -16.20 10.54
C GLN A 410 19.13 -17.22 9.45
N ILE A 411 18.07 -16.91 8.71
CA ILE A 411 17.58 -17.71 7.58
C ILE A 411 17.30 -16.81 6.36
N SER A 412 17.47 -17.35 5.16
CA SER A 412 17.11 -16.66 3.92
C SER A 412 16.32 -17.59 2.99
N PRO A 413 15.11 -17.21 2.57
CA PRO A 413 14.44 -15.95 2.91
C PRO A 413 14.01 -15.91 4.39
N ARG A 414 13.88 -14.70 4.97
CA ARG A 414 13.56 -14.52 6.40
C ARG A 414 12.18 -15.06 6.77
N ASP A 415 11.22 -14.89 5.86
CA ASP A 415 9.87 -15.43 5.99
C ASP A 415 9.66 -16.51 4.93
N THR A 416 9.90 -17.77 5.32
CA THR A 416 9.69 -18.94 4.47
C THR A 416 8.21 -19.31 4.30
N GLY A 417 7.28 -18.60 4.98
CA GLY A 417 5.85 -18.75 4.80
C GLY A 417 5.33 -18.01 3.56
N THR A 418 5.85 -16.80 3.33
CA THR A 418 5.38 -15.91 2.24
C THR A 418 6.19 -16.06 0.95
N TYR A 419 7.51 -16.24 1.06
CA TYR A 419 8.41 -16.36 -0.08
C TYR A 419 9.35 -17.55 0.11
N LYS A 420 9.58 -18.32 -0.95
CA LYS A 420 10.42 -19.51 -0.96
C LYS A 420 11.30 -19.48 -2.20
N TYR A 421 12.58 -19.82 -2.04
CA TYR A 421 13.35 -20.27 -3.19
C TYR A 421 12.84 -21.65 -3.58
N PHE A 422 12.64 -21.89 -4.87
CA PHE A 422 12.20 -23.18 -5.35
C PHE A 422 12.69 -23.47 -6.77
N TYR A 423 12.62 -24.74 -7.16
CA TYR A 423 12.75 -25.20 -8.53
C TYR A 423 11.87 -26.43 -8.77
N VAL A 424 11.60 -26.71 -10.05
CA VAL A 424 10.91 -27.91 -10.50
C VAL A 424 11.93 -28.82 -11.20
N VAL A 425 11.82 -30.12 -10.97
CA VAL A 425 12.67 -31.13 -11.64
C VAL A 425 12.04 -31.54 -12.95
N ILE A 426 12.74 -31.35 -14.08
CA ILE A 426 12.20 -31.59 -15.42
C ILE A 426 13.17 -32.46 -16.23
N ASP A 427 12.72 -33.66 -16.62
CA ASP A 427 13.47 -34.56 -17.50
C ASP A 427 13.19 -34.33 -19.00
N ASN A 428 12.00 -33.81 -19.28
CA ASN A 428 11.46 -33.66 -20.63
C ASN A 428 11.58 -32.20 -21.10
N ARG A 429 10.80 -31.84 -22.13
CA ARG A 429 10.70 -30.45 -22.59
C ARG A 429 10.10 -29.57 -21.49
N VAL A 430 10.67 -28.39 -21.29
CA VAL A 430 10.15 -27.33 -20.42
C VAL A 430 8.86 -26.77 -21.05
N ALA A 431 7.76 -26.82 -20.30
CA ALA A 431 6.49 -26.21 -20.66
C ALA A 431 6.45 -24.75 -20.18
N ILE A 432 5.52 -23.95 -20.74
CA ILE A 432 5.29 -22.59 -20.22
C ILE A 432 4.85 -22.64 -18.74
N TYR A 433 4.11 -23.68 -18.37
CA TYR A 433 3.71 -23.95 -16.98
C TYR A 433 4.92 -23.99 -16.02
N ASP A 434 6.01 -24.63 -16.42
CA ASP A 434 7.19 -24.80 -15.55
C ASP A 434 7.91 -23.48 -15.27
N VAL A 435 7.78 -22.52 -16.21
CA VAL A 435 8.33 -21.17 -16.08
C VAL A 435 7.40 -20.27 -15.27
N GLN A 436 6.09 -20.29 -15.55
CA GLN A 436 5.11 -19.40 -14.93
C GLN A 436 4.68 -19.85 -13.52
N TYR A 437 4.59 -21.15 -13.26
CA TYR A 437 4.07 -21.65 -12.00
C TYR A 437 4.92 -21.17 -10.82
N THR A 438 4.24 -20.65 -9.79
CA THR A 438 4.89 -20.30 -8.53
C THR A 438 4.07 -20.76 -7.32
N PRO A 439 4.73 -21.29 -6.26
CA PRO A 439 4.14 -21.43 -4.95
C PRO A 439 4.18 -20.12 -4.14
N ASN A 440 4.90 -19.10 -4.62
CA ASN A 440 5.03 -17.82 -3.94
C ASN A 440 3.80 -16.96 -4.18
N LEU A 441 3.36 -16.27 -3.13
CA LEU A 441 2.20 -15.37 -3.20
C LEU A 441 2.47 -14.14 -4.08
N SER A 442 3.74 -13.77 -4.25
CA SER A 442 4.17 -12.63 -5.06
C SER A 442 4.06 -12.81 -6.57
N GLY A 443 3.63 -13.97 -7.07
CA GLY A 443 3.62 -14.27 -8.52
C GLY A 443 4.98 -14.62 -9.12
N THR A 444 6.07 -14.23 -8.44
CA THR A 444 7.44 -14.39 -8.94
C THR A 444 7.81 -15.81 -9.35
N SER A 445 8.29 -15.95 -10.58
CA SER A 445 8.79 -17.22 -11.13
C SER A 445 10.01 -17.76 -10.37
N GLY A 446 10.11 -19.09 -10.27
CA GLY A 446 11.25 -19.75 -9.65
C GLY A 446 12.53 -19.72 -10.49
N VAL A 447 12.44 -19.31 -11.75
CA VAL A 447 13.53 -19.35 -12.75
C VAL A 447 13.89 -17.96 -13.30
N VAL A 448 13.52 -16.90 -12.59
CA VAL A 448 13.96 -15.52 -12.90
C VAL A 448 15.48 -15.45 -13.01
N GLY A 449 15.97 -14.82 -14.08
CA GLY A 449 17.38 -14.68 -14.41
C GLY A 449 18.01 -15.87 -15.14
N PHE A 450 17.26 -16.96 -15.36
CA PHE A 450 17.72 -18.07 -16.21
C PHE A 450 17.23 -17.91 -17.65
N GLU A 451 18.05 -18.39 -18.58
CA GLU A 451 17.63 -18.63 -19.96
C GLU A 451 16.83 -19.94 -20.04
N VAL A 452 15.68 -19.90 -20.69
CA VAL A 452 14.78 -21.04 -20.87
C VAL A 452 14.37 -21.15 -22.33
N GLU A 453 13.96 -22.36 -22.74
CA GLU A 453 13.40 -22.62 -24.06
C GLU A 453 11.99 -23.19 -23.91
N VAL A 454 11.00 -22.44 -24.38
CA VAL A 454 9.57 -22.77 -24.26
C VAL A 454 8.86 -22.54 -25.58
N GLY A 455 7.72 -23.18 -25.80
CA GLY A 455 6.99 -23.03 -27.06
C GLY A 455 5.49 -23.05 -26.89
N GLY A 456 4.82 -22.34 -27.78
CA GLY A 456 3.38 -22.11 -27.73
C GLY A 456 2.85 -21.56 -29.06
N THR A 457 1.56 -21.28 -29.09
CA THR A 457 0.91 -20.60 -30.22
C THR A 457 0.84 -19.11 -29.93
N VAL A 458 1.19 -18.26 -30.89
CA VAL A 458 1.04 -16.80 -30.76
C VAL A 458 -0.46 -16.48 -30.65
N VAL A 459 -0.88 -15.95 -29.51
CA VAL A 459 -2.29 -15.63 -29.21
C VAL A 459 -2.61 -14.13 -29.24
N ALA A 460 -1.56 -13.30 -29.16
CA ALA A 460 -1.57 -11.89 -29.47
C ALA A 460 -0.21 -11.51 -30.09
N ASP A 461 -0.23 -10.64 -31.09
CA ASP A 461 0.96 -10.04 -31.69
C ASP A 461 0.87 -8.51 -31.69
N ILE A 462 1.88 -7.81 -32.18
CA ILE A 462 1.93 -6.34 -32.14
C ILE A 462 0.82 -5.64 -32.96
N SER A 463 0.14 -6.34 -33.87
CA SER A 463 -1.06 -5.80 -34.55
C SER A 463 -2.32 -5.86 -33.69
N ASP A 464 -2.32 -6.74 -32.68
CA ASP A 464 -3.34 -6.81 -31.64
C ASP A 464 -2.99 -5.85 -30.48
N ILE A 465 -1.73 -5.88 -30.01
CA ILE A 465 -1.25 -5.10 -28.85
C ILE A 465 0.00 -4.29 -29.25
N PRO A 466 -0.16 -3.19 -29.99
CA PRO A 466 0.94 -2.34 -30.47
C PRO A 466 1.63 -1.53 -29.36
N GLY A 467 1.00 -1.39 -28.18
CA GLY A 467 1.42 -0.42 -27.18
C GLY A 467 1.15 1.03 -27.61
N ASP A 468 1.66 2.00 -26.84
CA ASP A 468 1.59 3.42 -27.18
C ASP A 468 2.95 3.93 -27.65
N SER A 469 3.12 4.00 -28.97
CA SER A 469 4.36 4.49 -29.60
C SER A 469 4.62 5.99 -29.40
N GLY A 470 3.64 6.77 -28.90
CA GLY A 470 3.70 8.22 -28.77
C GLY A 470 4.10 8.72 -27.38
N ALA A 471 3.99 7.88 -26.34
CA ALA A 471 4.33 8.24 -24.98
C ALA A 471 5.68 7.63 -24.56
N SER A 472 6.60 8.47 -24.08
CA SER A 472 7.89 8.04 -23.50
C SER A 472 7.74 7.09 -22.30
N SER A 473 6.52 6.97 -21.77
CA SER A 473 6.10 6.12 -20.65
C SER A 473 4.83 5.32 -20.98
N GLY A 474 4.52 5.13 -22.27
CA GLY A 474 3.38 4.35 -22.72
C GLY A 474 3.61 2.84 -22.60
N PRO A 475 2.55 2.02 -22.66
CA PRO A 475 2.68 0.56 -22.65
C PRO A 475 3.52 0.06 -23.83
N ASP A 476 4.34 -0.96 -23.58
CA ASP A 476 5.16 -1.59 -24.62
C ASP A 476 4.31 -2.48 -25.55
N PRO A 477 4.74 -2.65 -26.82
CA PRO A 477 4.15 -3.66 -27.71
C PRO A 477 4.33 -5.05 -27.14
N MET A 478 3.30 -5.89 -27.23
CA MET A 478 3.29 -7.22 -26.64
C MET A 478 3.11 -8.30 -27.71
N VAL A 479 3.92 -9.35 -27.61
CA VAL A 479 3.66 -10.65 -28.25
C VAL A 479 3.44 -11.66 -27.14
N VAL A 480 2.38 -12.46 -27.24
CA VAL A 480 2.01 -13.43 -26.20
C VAL A 480 1.88 -14.79 -26.83
N ILE A 481 2.55 -15.78 -26.25
CA ILE A 481 2.44 -17.18 -26.67
C ILE A 481 1.72 -17.99 -25.59
N GLN A 482 0.88 -18.93 -26.02
CA GLN A 482 0.12 -19.78 -25.12
C GLN A 482 0.13 -21.22 -25.61
N GLU A 483 0.44 -22.16 -24.71
CA GLU A 483 0.57 -23.58 -25.04
C GLU A 483 -0.79 -24.32 -24.99
N SER A 484 -1.63 -24.00 -24.00
CA SER A 484 -2.93 -24.67 -23.78
C SER A 484 -3.95 -23.74 -23.10
N GLY A 485 -5.19 -24.21 -22.91
CA GLY A 485 -6.21 -23.52 -22.09
C GLY A 485 -6.12 -23.81 -20.58
N GLY A 486 -5.17 -24.64 -20.15
CA GLY A 486 -4.92 -24.90 -18.72
C GLY A 486 -4.20 -23.73 -18.05
N ALA A 487 -4.33 -23.62 -16.73
CA ALA A 487 -3.65 -22.60 -15.93
C ALA A 487 -2.13 -22.52 -16.23
N TRP A 488 -1.56 -21.32 -16.10
CA TRP A 488 -0.13 -21.01 -16.26
C TRP A 488 0.45 -21.32 -17.65
N SER A 489 -0.39 -21.39 -18.68
CA SER A 489 0.04 -21.82 -20.02
C SER A 489 0.42 -20.68 -20.96
N GLY A 490 0.41 -19.43 -20.50
CA GLY A 490 0.71 -18.24 -21.29
C GLY A 490 1.97 -17.53 -20.81
N ILE A 491 2.77 -16.97 -21.72
CA ILE A 491 3.92 -16.14 -21.39
C ILE A 491 4.09 -15.02 -22.43
N SER A 492 4.44 -13.83 -21.95
CA SER A 492 4.71 -12.67 -22.79
C SER A 492 6.16 -12.66 -23.27
N LEU A 493 6.38 -12.20 -24.50
CA LEU A 493 7.69 -11.96 -25.08
C LEU A 493 7.92 -10.45 -25.14
N ARG A 494 9.00 -9.97 -24.52
CA ARG A 494 9.38 -8.57 -24.64
C ARG A 494 9.91 -8.32 -26.05
N VAL A 495 9.19 -7.48 -26.79
CA VAL A 495 9.50 -7.16 -28.19
C VAL A 495 10.62 -6.12 -28.29
N LYS A 496 10.88 -5.35 -27.23
CA LYS A 496 11.99 -4.39 -27.18
C LYS A 496 13.24 -5.01 -26.57
N ASN A 497 14.41 -4.71 -27.12
CA ASN A 497 15.69 -5.04 -26.49
C ASN A 497 15.98 -4.10 -25.30
N THR A 498 17.08 -4.35 -24.59
CA THR A 498 17.49 -3.54 -23.43
C THR A 498 17.79 -2.06 -23.77
N ASN A 499 18.00 -1.71 -25.04
CA ASN A 499 18.14 -0.32 -25.50
C ASN A 499 16.79 0.33 -25.87
N GLY A 500 15.68 -0.39 -25.76
CA GLY A 500 14.34 0.07 -26.13
C GLY A 500 13.99 -0.07 -27.61
N GLU A 501 14.82 -0.73 -28.41
CA GLU A 501 14.60 -0.93 -29.85
C GLU A 501 13.77 -2.18 -30.12
N ILE A 502 12.87 -2.13 -31.11
CA ILE A 502 12.05 -3.28 -31.52
C ILE A 502 12.92 -4.38 -32.13
N ILE A 503 12.78 -5.60 -31.62
CA ILE A 503 13.37 -6.83 -32.15
C ILE A 503 12.54 -7.26 -33.37
N PRO A 504 13.06 -7.14 -34.61
CA PRO A 504 12.26 -7.32 -35.82
C PRO A 504 11.67 -8.72 -35.97
N GLU A 505 12.38 -9.76 -35.53
CA GLU A 505 11.96 -11.15 -35.61
C GLU A 505 10.73 -11.42 -34.73
N LEU A 506 10.70 -10.87 -33.51
CA LEU A 506 9.56 -10.98 -32.60
C LEU A 506 8.38 -10.15 -33.10
N ALA A 507 8.63 -8.92 -33.59
CA ALA A 507 7.61 -8.06 -34.19
C ALA A 507 6.97 -8.66 -35.46
N ALA A 508 7.70 -9.51 -36.17
CA ALA A 508 7.22 -10.19 -37.37
C ALA A 508 6.28 -11.37 -37.08
N LEU A 509 6.21 -11.85 -35.83
CA LEU A 509 5.31 -12.94 -35.44
C LEU A 509 3.84 -12.57 -35.71
N LYS A 510 3.05 -13.59 -36.03
CA LYS A 510 1.63 -13.46 -36.32
C LYS A 510 0.80 -14.43 -35.49
N ARG A 511 -0.32 -13.94 -34.99
CA ARG A 511 -1.30 -14.75 -34.26
C ARG A 511 -1.66 -16.00 -35.05
N GLY A 512 -1.62 -17.15 -34.37
CA GLY A 512 -1.84 -18.47 -34.94
C GLY A 512 -0.55 -19.22 -35.27
N GLU A 513 0.60 -18.54 -35.45
CA GLU A 513 1.89 -19.22 -35.63
C GLU A 513 2.27 -20.02 -34.37
N ARG A 514 2.88 -21.19 -34.56
CA ARG A 514 3.47 -21.98 -33.47
C ARG A 514 4.96 -21.70 -33.43
N VAL A 515 5.47 -21.37 -32.26
CA VAL A 515 6.87 -20.99 -32.06
C VAL A 515 7.51 -21.75 -30.92
N LEU A 516 8.79 -22.02 -31.06
CA LEU A 516 9.71 -22.36 -29.98
C LEU A 516 10.65 -21.19 -29.81
N VAL A 517 10.74 -20.63 -28.62
CA VAL A 517 11.55 -19.45 -28.32
C VAL A 517 12.51 -19.72 -27.18
N ARG A 518 13.69 -19.09 -27.24
CA ARG A 518 14.69 -19.13 -26.18
C ARG A 518 14.98 -17.72 -25.69
N GLY A 519 14.86 -17.47 -24.40
CA GLY A 519 15.09 -16.15 -23.81
C GLY A 519 15.27 -16.20 -22.30
N THR A 520 15.62 -15.05 -21.71
CA THR A 520 15.84 -14.92 -20.27
C THR A 520 14.55 -14.57 -19.57
N VAL A 521 14.19 -15.32 -18.53
CA VAL A 521 13.02 -15.04 -17.70
C VAL A 521 13.31 -13.81 -16.83
N ILE A 522 12.44 -12.80 -16.91
CA ILE A 522 12.51 -11.61 -16.07
C ILE A 522 11.15 -11.30 -15.43
N GLU A 523 11.19 -10.50 -14.37
CA GLU A 523 10.02 -9.89 -13.75
C GLU A 523 9.97 -8.41 -14.16
N ASP A 524 8.87 -7.99 -14.75
CA ASP A 524 8.64 -6.60 -15.13
C ASP A 524 7.33 -6.10 -14.54
N PHE A 525 7.44 -5.21 -13.53
CA PHE A 525 6.29 -4.72 -12.76
C PHE A 525 5.37 -5.83 -12.21
N GLY A 526 5.96 -6.98 -11.88
CA GLY A 526 5.27 -8.16 -11.35
C GLY A 526 4.76 -9.14 -12.41
N MET A 527 5.02 -8.89 -13.71
CA MET A 527 4.72 -9.83 -14.78
C MET A 527 5.93 -10.71 -15.11
N THR A 528 5.71 -12.02 -15.21
CA THR A 528 6.73 -12.94 -15.74
C THR A 528 6.74 -12.89 -17.27
N LEU A 529 7.91 -12.65 -17.86
CA LEU A 529 8.06 -12.60 -19.32
C LEU A 529 9.46 -13.02 -19.79
N LEU A 530 9.63 -13.24 -21.09
CA LEU A 530 10.93 -13.50 -21.71
C LEU A 530 11.53 -12.23 -22.33
N GLU A 531 12.72 -11.85 -21.88
CA GLU A 531 13.55 -10.80 -22.48
C GLU A 531 14.59 -11.41 -23.44
N ASN A 532 14.96 -10.64 -24.47
CA ASN A 532 15.96 -11.02 -25.47
C ASN A 532 15.68 -12.38 -26.12
N ALA A 533 14.39 -12.68 -26.33
CA ALA A 533 13.96 -13.95 -26.89
C ALA A 533 14.36 -14.08 -28.37
N THR A 534 14.82 -15.26 -28.74
CA THR A 534 15.15 -15.67 -30.10
C THR A 534 14.22 -16.79 -30.56
N ILE A 535 13.86 -16.82 -31.84
CA ILE A 535 13.01 -17.86 -32.42
C ILE A 535 13.89 -19.06 -32.79
N VAL A 536 13.65 -20.19 -32.13
CA VAL A 536 14.35 -21.47 -32.35
C VAL A 536 13.67 -22.27 -33.47
N ASP A 537 12.34 -22.34 -33.46
CA ASP A 537 11.52 -22.94 -34.51
C ASP A 537 10.24 -22.12 -34.72
N LYS A 538 9.75 -22.09 -35.96
CA LYS A 538 8.50 -21.43 -36.33
C LYS A 538 7.75 -22.22 -37.38
N GLN A 539 6.50 -22.51 -37.07
CA GLN A 539 5.59 -23.24 -37.95
C GLN A 539 4.35 -22.39 -38.23
N ALA A 540 3.85 -22.46 -39.46
CA ALA A 540 2.53 -21.93 -39.76
C ALA A 540 1.50 -22.63 -38.89
N GLY A 541 0.56 -21.89 -38.32
CA GLY A 541 -0.55 -22.46 -37.57
C GLY A 541 -1.85 -21.77 -37.94
N THR A 542 -2.93 -22.52 -37.85
CA THR A 542 -4.27 -22.10 -38.32
C THR A 542 -5.28 -21.98 -37.18
N GLN A 543 -4.90 -22.31 -35.95
CA GLN A 543 -5.78 -22.28 -34.78
C GLN A 543 -5.04 -21.73 -33.57
N THR A 544 -5.68 -20.80 -32.85
CA THR A 544 -5.25 -20.36 -31.52
C THR A 544 -6.02 -21.10 -30.44
N PRO A 545 -5.45 -21.33 -29.24
CA PRO A 545 -6.23 -21.71 -28.07
C PRO A 545 -7.49 -20.86 -27.92
N ALA A 546 -8.62 -21.49 -27.60
CA ALA A 546 -9.85 -20.76 -27.29
C ALA A 546 -9.68 -19.97 -25.99
N PRO A 547 -10.33 -18.79 -25.85
CA PRO A 547 -10.35 -18.07 -24.59
C PRO A 547 -10.86 -18.94 -23.44
N VAL A 548 -10.22 -18.83 -22.27
CA VAL A 548 -10.69 -19.51 -21.05
C VAL A 548 -11.84 -18.70 -20.45
N ASN A 549 -13.00 -19.31 -20.28
CA ASN A 549 -14.14 -18.66 -19.61
C ASN A 549 -13.89 -18.54 -18.11
N LEU A 550 -13.92 -17.31 -17.60
CA LEU A 550 -13.75 -16.98 -16.19
C LEU A 550 -14.91 -16.09 -15.70
N THR A 551 -15.04 -15.97 -14.39
CA THR A 551 -15.82 -14.91 -13.76
C THR A 551 -14.90 -13.78 -13.32
N THR A 552 -15.41 -12.54 -13.30
CA THR A 552 -14.66 -11.38 -12.81
C THR A 552 -14.31 -11.55 -11.32
N ALA A 553 -15.09 -12.31 -10.56
CA ALA A 553 -14.77 -12.67 -9.17
C ALA A 553 -13.50 -13.53 -8.99
N GLN A 554 -13.13 -14.31 -10.02
CA GLN A 554 -11.87 -15.07 -10.00
C GLN A 554 -10.64 -14.16 -10.16
N ILE A 555 -10.83 -12.98 -10.74
CA ILE A 555 -9.81 -11.93 -10.81
C ILE A 555 -10.05 -10.95 -9.65
N GLY A 556 -11.03 -10.07 -9.72
CA GLY A 556 -11.40 -9.19 -8.61
C GLY A 556 -10.38 -8.09 -8.33
N THR A 557 -10.60 -7.34 -7.24
CA THR A 557 -9.81 -6.15 -6.87
C THR A 557 -8.79 -6.42 -5.76
N LYS A 558 -8.31 -7.67 -5.64
CA LYS A 558 -7.42 -8.04 -4.52
C LYS A 558 -6.08 -7.31 -4.60
N PRO A 559 -5.48 -6.94 -3.44
CA PRO A 559 -4.16 -6.31 -3.39
C PRO A 559 -3.05 -7.18 -3.99
N ASP A 560 -1.93 -6.52 -4.32
CA ASP A 560 -0.68 -7.13 -4.77
C ASP A 560 -0.27 -8.33 -3.91
N GLY A 561 0.18 -9.40 -4.57
CA GLY A 561 0.63 -10.62 -3.93
C GLY A 561 -0.44 -11.42 -3.18
N GLN A 562 -1.75 -11.12 -3.32
CA GLN A 562 -2.82 -11.84 -2.62
C GLN A 562 -3.78 -12.59 -3.56
N ASN A 563 -3.51 -12.58 -4.87
CA ASN A 563 -4.44 -13.10 -5.86
C ASN A 563 -3.92 -14.26 -6.69
N ARG A 564 -3.52 -15.34 -6.01
CA ARG A 564 -3.08 -16.60 -6.65
C ARG A 564 -4.08 -17.15 -7.67
N GLU A 565 -5.37 -16.84 -7.49
CA GLU A 565 -6.43 -17.26 -8.41
C GLU A 565 -6.40 -16.50 -9.75
N ALA A 566 -5.94 -15.25 -9.76
CA ALA A 566 -5.74 -14.47 -10.97
C ALA A 566 -4.37 -14.73 -11.62
N GLU A 567 -3.33 -14.88 -10.79
CA GLU A 567 -1.94 -15.12 -11.20
C GLU A 567 -1.82 -16.25 -12.23
N LYS A 568 -2.57 -17.33 -12.01
CA LYS A 568 -2.55 -18.49 -12.92
C LYS A 568 -3.06 -18.23 -14.34
N TRP A 569 -3.63 -17.06 -14.59
CA TRP A 569 -4.12 -16.62 -15.89
C TRP A 569 -3.24 -15.52 -16.50
N GLU A 570 -2.16 -15.10 -15.84
CA GLU A 570 -1.21 -14.16 -16.41
C GLU A 570 -0.73 -14.61 -17.79
N SER A 571 -0.68 -13.66 -18.74
CA SER A 571 -0.30 -13.87 -20.13
C SER A 571 -1.20 -14.87 -20.88
N MET A 572 -2.42 -15.15 -20.40
CA MET A 572 -3.38 -16.03 -21.08
C MET A 572 -4.54 -15.26 -21.70
N VAL A 573 -5.08 -15.80 -22.80
CA VAL A 573 -6.34 -15.32 -23.37
C VAL A 573 -7.52 -15.87 -22.57
N VAL A 574 -8.30 -14.97 -21.97
CA VAL A 574 -9.50 -15.29 -21.18
C VAL A 574 -10.73 -14.57 -21.75
N GLN A 575 -11.90 -14.97 -21.26
CA GLN A 575 -13.18 -14.36 -21.60
C GLN A 575 -14.08 -14.27 -20.36
N PHE A 576 -14.73 -13.12 -20.20
CA PHE A 576 -15.82 -12.92 -19.25
C PHE A 576 -17.14 -12.80 -20.03
N GLN A 577 -18.19 -13.46 -19.54
CA GLN A 577 -19.53 -13.44 -20.15
C GLN A 577 -20.49 -12.59 -19.33
N ASP A 578 -21.50 -12.01 -20.00
CA ASP A 578 -22.56 -11.22 -19.38
C ASP A 578 -22.00 -10.16 -18.41
N VAL A 579 -21.18 -9.26 -18.92
CA VAL A 579 -20.50 -8.24 -18.10
C VAL A 579 -21.10 -6.86 -18.27
N ILE A 580 -21.03 -6.09 -17.20
CA ILE A 580 -21.46 -4.70 -17.14
C ILE A 580 -20.27 -3.83 -16.70
N VAL A 581 -20.15 -2.65 -17.29
CA VAL A 581 -19.20 -1.62 -16.85
C VAL A 581 -19.70 -1.05 -15.53
N THR A 582 -18.95 -1.27 -14.46
CA THR A 582 -19.28 -0.78 -13.11
C THR A 582 -18.68 0.60 -12.84
N ASP A 583 -17.56 0.92 -13.48
CA ASP A 583 -16.94 2.25 -13.46
C ASP A 583 -16.30 2.54 -14.82
N ASP A 584 -16.51 3.74 -15.37
CA ASP A 584 -15.99 4.14 -16.69
C ASP A 584 -14.52 4.60 -16.63
N ILE A 585 -13.98 4.79 -15.42
CA ILE A 585 -12.58 5.08 -15.14
C ILE A 585 -12.18 4.33 -13.86
N ALA A 586 -11.14 3.50 -13.93
CA ALA A 586 -10.67 2.72 -12.77
C ALA A 586 -9.96 3.58 -11.70
N ASP A 587 -9.33 4.69 -12.10
CA ASP A 587 -8.52 5.54 -11.24
C ASP A 587 -8.64 7.03 -11.61
N ALA A 588 -8.61 7.94 -10.64
CA ALA A 588 -8.83 9.38 -10.85
C ALA A 588 -7.89 10.02 -11.90
N SER A 589 -6.69 9.47 -12.08
CA SER A 589 -5.70 9.93 -13.08
C SER A 589 -5.98 9.47 -14.51
N ASN A 590 -6.93 8.55 -14.71
CA ASN A 590 -7.36 7.98 -15.98
C ASN A 590 -6.21 7.47 -16.86
N PHE A 591 -5.74 6.27 -16.55
CA PHE A 591 -4.67 5.59 -17.28
C PHE A 591 -5.15 4.71 -18.44
N GLY A 592 -6.34 4.95 -19.00
CA GLY A 592 -6.88 4.09 -20.07
C GLY A 592 -7.67 2.87 -19.56
N GLU A 593 -7.92 2.80 -18.25
CA GLU A 593 -8.48 1.63 -17.56
C GLU A 593 -9.89 1.89 -17.04
N TYR A 594 -10.78 0.89 -17.14
CA TYR A 594 -12.14 0.92 -16.61
C TYR A 594 -12.49 -0.40 -15.88
N MET A 595 -13.59 -0.41 -15.14
CA MET A 595 -14.00 -1.55 -14.31
C MET A 595 -15.20 -2.28 -14.90
N ILE A 596 -15.15 -3.61 -14.88
CA ILE A 596 -16.26 -4.49 -15.22
C ILE A 596 -16.56 -5.47 -14.09
N ALA A 597 -17.79 -5.98 -14.08
CA ALA A 597 -18.16 -7.17 -13.31
C ALA A 597 -19.06 -8.06 -14.16
N ASN A 598 -19.11 -9.37 -13.88
CA ASN A 598 -20.27 -10.16 -14.31
C ASN A 598 -21.54 -9.47 -13.79
N THR A 599 -22.61 -9.47 -14.58
CA THR A 599 -23.85 -8.74 -14.28
C THR A 599 -24.46 -9.16 -12.93
N SER A 600 -24.32 -10.44 -12.56
CA SER A 600 -24.75 -10.96 -11.25
C SER A 600 -23.93 -10.43 -10.07
N GLU A 601 -22.71 -9.94 -10.30
CA GLU A 601 -21.75 -9.48 -9.31
C GLU A 601 -21.56 -7.95 -9.33
N LYS A 602 -22.40 -7.21 -10.06
CA LYS A 602 -22.23 -5.76 -10.26
C LYS A 602 -22.17 -4.94 -8.97
N GLU A 603 -22.84 -5.41 -7.90
CA GLU A 603 -22.85 -4.76 -6.58
C GLU A 603 -21.70 -5.25 -5.67
N ASN A 604 -20.93 -6.26 -6.09
CA ASN A 604 -19.83 -6.84 -5.32
C ASN A 604 -18.50 -6.28 -5.78
N TYR A 605 -18.06 -5.18 -5.16
CA TYR A 605 -16.81 -4.50 -5.51
C TYR A 605 -15.59 -5.43 -5.57
N ALA A 606 -15.51 -6.42 -4.67
CA ALA A 606 -14.39 -7.37 -4.65
C ALA A 606 -14.31 -8.25 -5.90
N ALA A 607 -15.40 -8.38 -6.66
CA ALA A 607 -15.49 -9.13 -7.90
C ALA A 607 -15.26 -8.29 -9.15
N TRP A 608 -14.98 -6.99 -9.02
CA TRP A 608 -14.75 -6.14 -10.18
C TRP A 608 -13.35 -6.36 -10.75
N THR A 609 -13.20 -6.27 -12.07
CA THR A 609 -11.96 -6.53 -12.80
C THR A 609 -11.64 -5.36 -13.73
N ARG A 610 -10.36 -5.00 -13.84
CA ARG A 610 -9.91 -3.93 -14.73
C ARG A 610 -9.84 -4.40 -16.18
N VAL A 611 -10.15 -3.48 -17.09
CA VAL A 611 -9.92 -3.63 -18.52
C VAL A 611 -9.14 -2.42 -19.04
N GLU A 612 -8.09 -2.70 -19.81
CA GLU A 612 -7.16 -1.72 -20.38
C GLU A 612 -7.52 -1.41 -21.85
N THR A 613 -7.41 -0.14 -22.26
CA THR A 613 -7.81 0.34 -23.59
C THR A 613 -6.74 1.06 -24.40
N ASP A 614 -5.61 1.40 -23.77
CA ASP A 614 -4.51 2.14 -24.40
C ASP A 614 -3.44 1.20 -25.01
N ASN A 615 -3.32 -0.04 -24.53
CA ASN A 615 -2.38 -1.04 -25.09
C ASN A 615 -2.78 -1.57 -26.47
N SER A 616 -4.06 -1.47 -26.85
CA SER A 616 -4.62 -2.14 -28.02
C SER A 616 -5.44 -1.25 -28.95
N PHE A 617 -5.70 -1.75 -30.16
CA PHE A 617 -6.65 -1.14 -31.10
C PHE A 617 -8.12 -1.49 -30.79
N THR A 618 -8.48 -1.50 -29.51
CA THR A 618 -9.88 -1.64 -29.08
C THR A 618 -10.76 -0.52 -29.65
N ARG A 619 -12.06 -0.81 -29.80
CA ARG A 619 -13.08 0.19 -30.15
C ARG A 619 -13.41 1.16 -29.03
N TYR A 620 -12.95 0.89 -27.81
CA TYR A 620 -13.32 1.66 -26.62
C TYR A 620 -12.15 2.48 -26.08
N THR A 621 -12.45 3.58 -25.40
CA THR A 621 -11.47 4.38 -24.66
C THR A 621 -12.15 4.97 -23.42
N THR A 622 -11.38 5.19 -22.36
CA THR A 622 -11.79 5.98 -21.18
C THR A 622 -11.49 7.46 -21.34
N ARG A 623 -10.66 7.82 -22.33
CA ARG A 623 -10.25 9.20 -22.63
C ARG A 623 -11.33 9.91 -23.46
N THR A 624 -11.13 11.20 -23.68
CA THR A 624 -11.95 11.93 -24.66
C THR A 624 -11.75 11.28 -26.04
N PRO A 625 -12.82 10.80 -26.70
CA PRO A 625 -12.69 10.17 -28.01
C PRO A 625 -12.08 11.11 -29.03
N ASP A 626 -11.04 10.65 -29.71
CA ASP A 626 -10.52 11.29 -30.91
C ASP A 626 -11.40 10.89 -32.11
N PRO A 627 -12.07 11.85 -32.78
CA PRO A 627 -12.88 11.58 -33.98
C PRO A 627 -12.12 10.85 -35.09
N GLU A 628 -10.80 11.02 -35.18
CA GLU A 628 -9.97 10.37 -36.21
C GLU A 628 -9.76 8.87 -35.94
N THR A 629 -9.74 8.47 -34.67
CA THR A 629 -9.55 7.06 -34.27
C THR A 629 -10.84 6.24 -34.33
N GLY A 630 -12.01 6.90 -34.29
CA GLY A 630 -13.32 6.23 -34.25
C GLY A 630 -13.57 5.43 -32.96
N LYS A 631 -12.75 5.60 -31.91
CA LYS A 631 -12.99 4.97 -30.60
C LYS A 631 -14.26 5.56 -29.96
N ARG A 632 -15.03 4.73 -29.28
CA ARG A 632 -16.21 5.10 -28.49
C ARG A 632 -15.79 5.27 -27.03
N LYS A 633 -16.28 6.31 -26.36
CA LYS A 633 -16.10 6.44 -24.90
C LYS A 633 -16.88 5.32 -24.18
N ILE A 634 -16.21 4.56 -23.33
CA ILE A 634 -16.87 3.60 -22.44
C ILE A 634 -17.70 4.36 -21.39
N ALA A 635 -18.85 3.82 -20.98
CA ALA A 635 -19.70 4.44 -19.99
C ALA A 635 -20.19 3.41 -18.95
N THR A 636 -20.34 3.84 -17.70
CA THR A 636 -20.95 3.02 -16.65
C THR A 636 -22.34 2.57 -17.07
N GLY A 637 -22.61 1.28 -16.90
CA GLY A 637 -23.83 0.62 -17.35
C GLY A 637 -23.79 0.10 -18.78
N ASP A 638 -22.71 0.31 -19.55
CA ASP A 638 -22.52 -0.42 -20.81
C ASP A 638 -22.46 -1.92 -20.54
N GLU A 639 -23.21 -2.71 -21.32
CA GLU A 639 -23.30 -4.17 -21.18
C GLU A 639 -22.69 -4.88 -22.40
N PHE A 640 -22.04 -6.01 -22.13
CA PHE A 640 -21.45 -6.88 -23.13
C PHE A 640 -21.85 -8.33 -22.86
N LEU A 641 -22.24 -9.05 -23.91
CA LEU A 641 -22.45 -10.50 -23.88
C LEU A 641 -21.14 -11.22 -23.55
N ALA A 642 -20.02 -10.68 -24.02
CA ALA A 642 -18.70 -11.13 -23.62
C ALA A 642 -17.61 -10.08 -23.88
N ILE A 643 -16.56 -10.12 -23.07
CA ILE A 643 -15.29 -9.46 -23.36
C ILE A 643 -14.18 -10.50 -23.26
N ALA A 644 -13.35 -10.61 -24.29
CA ALA A 644 -12.15 -11.45 -24.30
C ALA A 644 -10.88 -10.59 -24.35
N GLY A 645 -9.74 -11.18 -24.02
CA GLY A 645 -8.47 -10.47 -24.05
C GLY A 645 -7.34 -11.24 -23.38
N VAL A 646 -6.13 -10.67 -23.40
CA VAL A 646 -4.99 -11.20 -22.64
C VAL A 646 -5.04 -10.65 -21.22
N MET A 647 -4.96 -11.52 -20.22
CA MET A 647 -4.76 -11.08 -18.83
C MET A 647 -3.30 -10.74 -18.59
N VAL A 648 -3.05 -9.57 -18.01
CA VAL A 648 -1.70 -9.11 -17.65
C VAL A 648 -1.70 -8.60 -16.22
N TYR A 649 -0.54 -8.66 -15.57
CA TYR A 649 -0.32 -8.01 -14.29
C TYR A 649 0.67 -6.87 -14.45
N THR A 650 0.25 -5.63 -14.18
CA THR A 650 1.16 -4.47 -14.20
C THR A 650 0.68 -3.43 -13.20
N PHE A 651 1.62 -2.66 -12.63
CA PHE A 651 1.31 -1.58 -11.69
C PHE A 651 0.36 -2.04 -10.56
N ASN A 652 0.64 -3.20 -9.97
CA ASN A 652 -0.09 -3.82 -8.87
C ASN A 652 -1.52 -4.30 -9.18
N ASN A 653 -1.88 -4.48 -10.46
CA ASN A 653 -3.24 -4.84 -10.84
C ASN A 653 -3.28 -5.86 -11.99
N PHE A 654 -4.18 -6.83 -11.88
CA PHE A 654 -4.60 -7.65 -13.00
C PHE A 654 -5.54 -6.86 -13.91
N LYS A 655 -5.26 -6.90 -15.21
CA LYS A 655 -6.02 -6.19 -16.24
C LYS A 655 -6.26 -7.10 -17.43
N LEU A 656 -7.46 -7.02 -17.99
CA LEU A 656 -7.74 -7.61 -19.29
C LEU A 656 -7.34 -6.61 -20.38
N ILE A 657 -6.55 -7.04 -21.36
CA ILE A 657 -6.29 -6.29 -22.60
C ILE A 657 -7.05 -6.98 -23.74
N PRO A 658 -8.23 -6.47 -24.13
CA PRO A 658 -8.88 -6.89 -25.37
C PRO A 658 -8.00 -6.55 -26.56
N ARG A 659 -7.76 -7.52 -27.44
CA ARG A 659 -6.77 -7.41 -28.52
C ARG A 659 -7.30 -6.63 -29.71
N LYS A 660 -8.59 -6.78 -29.98
CA LYS A 660 -9.21 -6.25 -31.19
C LYS A 660 -10.68 -5.92 -30.97
N PRO A 661 -11.31 -5.16 -31.88
CA PRO A 661 -12.74 -4.87 -31.81
C PRO A 661 -13.66 -6.08 -31.61
N GLY A 662 -13.32 -7.22 -32.22
CA GLY A 662 -14.10 -8.45 -32.14
C GLY A 662 -14.01 -9.17 -30.79
N ASP A 663 -13.14 -8.74 -29.88
CA ASP A 663 -13.10 -9.27 -28.52
C ASP A 663 -14.22 -8.67 -27.64
N TYR A 664 -14.94 -7.65 -28.11
CA TYR A 664 -16.15 -7.11 -27.47
C TYR A 664 -17.41 -7.60 -28.17
N LEU A 665 -18.14 -8.47 -27.51
CA LEU A 665 -19.43 -8.97 -28.00
C LEU A 665 -20.55 -8.14 -27.36
N THR A 666 -21.11 -7.19 -28.11
CA THR A 666 -22.26 -6.39 -27.65
C THR A 666 -23.59 -7.03 -28.07
N SER A 667 -24.68 -6.67 -27.40
CA SER A 667 -26.04 -7.08 -27.79
C SER A 667 -26.45 -6.62 -29.20
N GLY A 668 -25.73 -5.66 -29.79
CA GLY A 668 -25.85 -5.23 -31.20
C GLY A 668 -24.82 -5.86 -32.16
N SER A 669 -23.77 -6.50 -31.62
CA SER A 669 -22.76 -7.28 -32.36
C SER A 669 -23.07 -8.78 -32.37
N ALA A 670 -24.06 -9.22 -31.61
CA ALA A 670 -24.79 -10.41 -32.00
C ALA A 670 -25.19 -10.18 -33.46
N VAL A 671 -24.80 -11.08 -34.36
CA VAL A 671 -25.66 -11.35 -35.50
C VAL A 671 -27.02 -11.54 -34.85
N ARG A 672 -27.89 -10.53 -34.96
CA ARG A 672 -29.30 -10.74 -34.79
C ARG A 672 -29.52 -12.00 -35.61
N GLN A 673 -29.91 -13.10 -34.96
CA GLN A 673 -30.95 -13.89 -35.58
C GLN A 673 -32.07 -12.87 -35.74
N THR A 674 -32.08 -12.18 -36.88
CA THR A 674 -33.10 -11.21 -37.23
C THR A 674 -34.33 -12.07 -37.30
N SER A 675 -35.11 -12.08 -36.23
CA SER A 675 -36.48 -12.59 -36.30
C SER A 675 -37.08 -11.99 -37.55
N ILE A 676 -37.55 -12.87 -38.45
CA ILE A 676 -38.18 -12.47 -39.71
C ILE A 676 -39.32 -11.54 -39.29
N ALA A 677 -39.19 -10.24 -39.56
CA ALA A 677 -40.07 -9.22 -39.00
C ALA A 677 -41.53 -9.58 -39.34
N ASN A 678 -42.37 -9.78 -38.31
CA ASN A 678 -43.79 -10.12 -38.42
C ASN A 678 -44.15 -11.52 -38.96
N ALA A 679 -43.20 -12.44 -39.11
CA ALA A 679 -43.54 -13.84 -39.37
C ALA A 679 -43.92 -14.56 -38.07
N THR A 680 -45.00 -15.34 -38.08
CA THR A 680 -45.38 -16.20 -36.93
C THR A 680 -45.09 -17.66 -37.24
N MET A 681 -44.53 -18.37 -36.25
CA MET A 681 -44.12 -19.77 -36.39
C MET A 681 -44.64 -20.60 -35.23
N ALA A 682 -45.17 -21.79 -35.54
CA ALA A 682 -45.55 -22.80 -34.56
C ALA A 682 -45.22 -24.20 -35.09
N VAL A 683 -44.76 -25.09 -34.22
CA VAL A 683 -44.60 -26.51 -34.54
C VAL A 683 -45.72 -27.28 -33.85
N VAL A 684 -46.51 -28.04 -34.61
CA VAL A 684 -47.69 -28.74 -34.11
C VAL A 684 -47.75 -30.18 -34.66
N PRO A 685 -47.83 -31.21 -33.80
CA PRO A 685 -47.73 -31.13 -32.33
C PRO A 685 -46.28 -30.83 -31.88
N ASN A 686 -46.15 -30.19 -30.72
CA ASN A 686 -44.90 -30.06 -29.98
C ASN A 686 -45.24 -30.21 -28.49
N PRO A 687 -44.77 -31.26 -27.78
CA PRO A 687 -43.79 -32.29 -28.21
C PRO A 687 -44.29 -33.22 -29.35
N THR A 688 -43.36 -33.93 -29.99
CA THR A 688 -43.64 -34.85 -31.11
C THR A 688 -42.93 -36.20 -30.96
N THR A 689 -43.52 -37.26 -31.51
CA THR A 689 -43.00 -38.65 -31.49
C THR A 689 -42.66 -39.18 -32.89
N GLY A 690 -42.46 -38.30 -33.88
CA GLY A 690 -41.96 -38.71 -35.21
C GLY A 690 -42.30 -37.80 -36.39
N ALA A 691 -43.39 -37.03 -36.29
CA ALA A 691 -43.77 -36.06 -37.30
C ALA A 691 -44.47 -34.85 -36.69
N SER A 692 -44.07 -33.66 -37.14
CA SER A 692 -44.75 -32.40 -36.83
C SER A 692 -44.95 -31.57 -38.08
N VAL A 693 -45.70 -30.49 -37.96
CA VAL A 693 -45.85 -29.48 -39.00
C VAL A 693 -45.32 -28.16 -38.47
N LEU A 694 -44.45 -27.51 -39.24
CA LEU A 694 -44.14 -26.10 -39.06
C LEU A 694 -45.25 -25.27 -39.75
N GLN A 695 -46.06 -24.60 -38.95
CA GLN A 695 -46.95 -23.54 -39.42
C GLN A 695 -46.16 -22.22 -39.45
N LEU A 696 -45.97 -21.66 -40.64
CA LEU A 696 -45.21 -20.42 -40.88
C LEU A 696 -46.11 -19.40 -41.59
N THR A 697 -46.36 -18.26 -40.97
CA THR A 697 -47.10 -17.15 -41.61
C THR A 697 -46.11 -16.08 -42.04
N LEU A 698 -46.09 -15.76 -43.34
CA LEU A 698 -45.21 -14.77 -43.92
C LEU A 698 -45.97 -13.45 -44.22
N PRO A 699 -45.38 -12.28 -43.90
CA PRO A 699 -45.99 -10.98 -44.17
C PRO A 699 -45.86 -10.53 -45.64
N SER A 700 -45.06 -11.22 -46.45
CA SER A 700 -44.89 -10.98 -47.88
C SER A 700 -44.26 -12.21 -48.55
N ALA A 701 -44.36 -12.29 -49.88
CA ALA A 701 -43.77 -13.39 -50.64
C ALA A 701 -42.23 -13.35 -50.65
N THR A 702 -41.57 -14.37 -50.08
CA THR A 702 -40.10 -14.38 -49.88
C THR A 702 -39.51 -15.80 -50.01
N PRO A 703 -38.24 -15.95 -50.45
CA PRO A 703 -37.50 -17.21 -50.35
C PRO A 703 -37.36 -17.68 -48.90
N VAL A 704 -37.62 -18.95 -48.65
CA VAL A 704 -37.54 -19.55 -47.31
C VAL A 704 -36.70 -20.83 -47.35
N ARG A 705 -35.81 -20.97 -46.37
CA ARG A 705 -35.03 -22.17 -46.09
C ARG A 705 -35.32 -22.63 -44.67
N VAL A 706 -35.64 -23.91 -44.48
CA VAL A 706 -36.01 -24.47 -43.18
C VAL A 706 -35.15 -25.69 -42.86
N GLU A 707 -34.60 -25.73 -41.64
CA GLU A 707 -33.78 -26.83 -41.13
C GLU A 707 -34.07 -27.12 -39.66
N VAL A 708 -33.75 -28.33 -39.21
CA VAL A 708 -33.66 -28.69 -37.79
C VAL A 708 -32.19 -28.73 -37.38
N THR A 709 -31.84 -28.08 -36.28
CA THR A 709 -30.48 -28.01 -35.73
C THR A 709 -30.43 -28.53 -34.29
N ASN A 710 -29.24 -28.96 -33.87
CA ASN A 710 -28.96 -29.19 -32.44
C ASN A 710 -28.74 -27.85 -31.69
N ALA A 711 -28.51 -27.93 -30.37
CA ALA A 711 -28.26 -26.75 -29.52
C ALA A 711 -26.98 -25.97 -29.89
N LEU A 712 -26.05 -26.59 -30.63
CA LEU A 712 -24.83 -25.96 -31.15
C LEU A 712 -25.04 -25.34 -32.54
N GLY A 713 -26.26 -25.36 -33.08
CA GLY A 713 -26.61 -24.77 -34.38
C GLY A 713 -26.20 -25.60 -35.61
N GLN A 714 -25.73 -26.84 -35.40
CA GLN A 714 -25.37 -27.76 -36.48
C GLN A 714 -26.65 -28.34 -37.12
N PRO A 715 -26.78 -28.32 -38.46
CA PRO A 715 -27.95 -28.87 -39.14
C PRO A 715 -27.99 -30.40 -39.00
N LEU A 716 -29.09 -30.90 -38.44
CA LEU A 716 -29.39 -32.32 -38.33
C LEU A 716 -30.21 -32.80 -39.53
N GLN A 717 -31.11 -31.94 -40.03
CA GLN A 717 -31.99 -32.28 -41.16
C GLN A 717 -32.47 -31.02 -41.88
N ALA A 718 -32.47 -31.05 -43.22
CA ALA A 718 -33.07 -30.01 -44.04
C ALA A 718 -34.54 -30.35 -44.36
N VAL A 719 -35.42 -29.37 -44.25
CA VAL A 719 -36.87 -29.51 -44.41
C VAL A 719 -37.33 -28.88 -45.73
N THR A 720 -36.74 -27.73 -46.07
CA THR A 720 -36.94 -27.03 -47.33
C THR A 720 -35.63 -26.40 -47.77
N THR A 721 -35.22 -26.69 -49.00
CA THR A 721 -34.09 -26.03 -49.67
C THR A 721 -34.62 -24.95 -50.60
N GLU A 722 -34.64 -23.72 -50.10
CA GLU A 722 -34.83 -22.47 -50.87
C GLU A 722 -36.05 -22.42 -51.82
N SER A 723 -37.25 -22.62 -51.27
CA SER A 723 -38.49 -22.35 -52.02
C SER A 723 -39.01 -20.94 -51.71
N ARG A 724 -39.43 -20.19 -52.73
CA ARG A 724 -40.20 -18.95 -52.55
C ARG A 724 -41.62 -19.31 -52.08
N LEU A 725 -42.01 -18.81 -50.92
CA LEU A 725 -43.36 -18.94 -50.38
C LEU A 725 -44.08 -17.60 -50.52
N GLU A 726 -45.37 -17.65 -50.89
CA GLU A 726 -46.21 -16.46 -51.03
C GLU A 726 -46.57 -15.84 -49.66
N GLU A 727 -47.14 -14.65 -49.65
CA GLU A 727 -47.70 -14.05 -48.42
C GLU A 727 -48.81 -14.95 -47.83
N GLY A 728 -48.85 -15.09 -46.50
CA GLY A 728 -49.87 -15.87 -45.79
C GLY A 728 -49.31 -17.09 -45.05
N THR A 729 -50.21 -17.95 -44.55
CA THR A 729 -49.87 -19.11 -43.71
C THR A 729 -49.58 -20.35 -44.54
N HIS A 730 -48.40 -20.92 -44.33
CA HIS A 730 -47.91 -22.17 -44.94
C HIS A 730 -47.77 -23.26 -43.89
N ARG A 731 -47.96 -24.51 -44.32
CA ARG A 731 -47.78 -25.71 -43.48
C ARG A 731 -46.70 -26.58 -44.12
N LEU A 732 -45.52 -26.59 -43.51
CA LEU A 732 -44.37 -27.36 -43.97
C LEU A 732 -44.25 -28.61 -43.10
N GLN A 733 -44.18 -29.78 -43.74
CA GLN A 733 -43.98 -31.03 -43.02
C GLN A 733 -42.60 -31.03 -42.39
N LEU A 734 -42.54 -31.30 -41.09
CA LEU A 734 -41.32 -31.37 -40.29
C LEU A 734 -41.12 -32.84 -39.87
N PRO A 735 -40.45 -33.66 -40.70
CA PRO A 735 -40.09 -35.02 -40.30
C PRO A 735 -39.10 -34.91 -39.13
N THR A 736 -39.43 -35.54 -38.00
CA THR A 736 -38.56 -35.62 -36.83
C THR A 736 -38.13 -37.06 -36.53
N ASP A 737 -38.60 -38.02 -37.33
CA ASP A 737 -38.19 -39.42 -37.31
C ASP A 737 -36.68 -39.56 -37.48
N GLY A 738 -36.05 -40.30 -36.56
CA GLY A 738 -34.60 -40.57 -36.57
C GLY A 738 -33.73 -39.45 -36.02
N LEU A 739 -34.32 -38.33 -35.57
CA LEU A 739 -33.59 -37.29 -34.85
C LEU A 739 -33.39 -37.68 -33.36
N PRO A 740 -32.30 -37.21 -32.71
CA PRO A 740 -32.09 -37.46 -31.30
C PRO A 740 -33.25 -36.94 -30.43
N SER A 741 -33.71 -37.74 -29.48
CA SER A 741 -34.70 -37.30 -28.50
C SER A 741 -34.16 -36.15 -27.66
N GLY A 742 -34.99 -35.16 -27.37
CA GLY A 742 -34.64 -33.95 -26.63
C GLY A 742 -35.09 -32.67 -27.31
N THR A 743 -34.63 -31.53 -26.80
CA THR A 743 -34.93 -30.21 -27.38
C THR A 743 -34.01 -29.94 -28.57
N LEU A 744 -34.60 -29.86 -29.75
CA LEU A 744 -33.97 -29.43 -30.99
C LEU A 744 -34.54 -28.07 -31.41
N PHE A 745 -34.01 -27.50 -32.48
CA PHE A 745 -34.38 -26.16 -32.94
C PHE A 745 -34.74 -26.17 -34.42
N VAL A 746 -35.91 -25.66 -34.77
CA VAL A 746 -36.31 -25.40 -36.17
C VAL A 746 -35.83 -24.01 -36.55
N ARG A 747 -34.86 -23.93 -37.46
CA ARG A 747 -34.29 -22.70 -38.01
C ARG A 747 -34.92 -22.39 -39.36
N VAL A 748 -35.54 -21.22 -39.48
CA VAL A 748 -36.09 -20.66 -40.71
C VAL A 748 -35.26 -19.47 -41.13
N THR A 749 -34.78 -19.46 -42.37
CA THR A 749 -33.97 -18.41 -42.95
C THR A 749 -34.69 -17.81 -44.16
N THR A 750 -34.77 -16.48 -44.21
CA THR A 750 -35.21 -15.69 -45.35
C THR A 750 -34.15 -14.63 -45.67
N PRO A 751 -34.22 -13.92 -46.80
CA PRO A 751 -33.34 -12.78 -47.08
C PRO A 751 -33.37 -11.71 -45.98
N ASP A 752 -34.49 -11.57 -45.27
CA ASP A 752 -34.71 -10.55 -44.24
C ASP A 752 -34.26 -11.02 -42.84
N GLY A 753 -33.97 -12.32 -42.65
CA GLY A 753 -33.42 -12.80 -41.39
C GLY A 753 -33.55 -14.29 -41.08
N VAL A 754 -33.26 -14.64 -39.84
CA VAL A 754 -33.33 -16.02 -39.31
C VAL A 754 -34.19 -16.05 -38.06
N ALA A 755 -35.21 -16.91 -38.04
CA ALA A 755 -36.02 -17.21 -36.86
C ALA A 755 -35.81 -18.66 -36.42
N THR A 756 -35.80 -18.89 -35.10
CA THR A 756 -35.60 -20.23 -34.52
C THR A 756 -36.70 -20.56 -33.52
N LEU A 757 -37.26 -21.77 -33.58
CA LEU A 757 -38.28 -22.25 -32.63
C LEU A 757 -37.86 -23.60 -32.02
N PRO A 758 -37.95 -23.81 -30.70
CA PRO A 758 -37.67 -25.11 -30.11
C PRO A 758 -38.74 -26.14 -30.50
N VAL A 759 -38.30 -27.38 -30.75
CA VAL A 759 -39.15 -28.58 -30.92
C VAL A 759 -38.63 -29.68 -30.00
N VAL A 760 -39.53 -30.28 -29.23
CA VAL A 760 -39.21 -31.38 -28.32
C VAL A 760 -39.54 -32.70 -29.00
N VAL A 761 -38.50 -33.48 -29.33
CA VAL A 761 -38.64 -34.82 -29.89
C VAL A 761 -38.61 -35.84 -28.75
N LEU A 762 -39.70 -36.59 -28.61
CA LEU A 762 -39.81 -37.67 -27.65
C LEU A 762 -39.24 -38.97 -28.25
N PRO A 763 -38.74 -39.90 -27.40
CA PRO A 763 -38.21 -41.19 -27.84
C PRO A 763 -39.23 -42.09 -28.53
#